data_AF-A0A848QNX4-F1
#
_entry.id   AF-A0A848QNX4-F1
#
_cell.length_a   1.000
_cell.length_b   1.000
_cell.length_c   1.000
_cell.angle_alpha   90.00
_cell.angle_beta   90.00
_cell.angle_gamma   90.00
#
_symmetry.space_group_name_H-M   'P 1'
#
loop_
_entity.id
_entity.type
_entity.pdbx_description
1 polymer ?
#
loop_
_entity_poly.entity_id
_entity_poly.type
_entity_poly.pdbx_seq_one_letter_code
_entity_poly.pdbx_strand_id
1 'polypeptide(L)'
;MLTKTRLIATVAVSAMLAATPALAQDVAIYKPGAPGSDGTVLTAEQATQLADNKYSPDDARFMRDMIPHHGQAVELANLVEGRTNQPKVVDIAGRIKASQADEISFMKEWLQERGEPVMMDMSAHAGHDMSAHYEMMGMATPAEMAELATLEGTAFDRLFLTLMIEHHRGALRMVEDLLDQPGSASDPVLLEFVNDIVADQESEIEQMNGMLAGLSEDPRASLAAGFRDAESAILNLTLVSSQPKPAGFFDPANPAGLKPEIPADEDEDESPDDSETDQDNTSDSDEENKTQFAERSPLLNFANTDMAFSGDIMVAGNYHGFNIYKLGTEGIPNLTSSVVCPGGQGDISIAGDLLIMSVEQTRGRIDCGLQGVADDVSDERFRGLRIFDISDLTRPRQVGLVQTCRGSHTHSIVSQDDTSIIVYNSGTSSIRDGDELAGCVGNVPGDQRTALFRIDVVEIPIANPAAAKIIDSPTVFADPESGQIAGLWQGGDHGEGTQDTNSTNHCHDITVFPSLNLAAGACSGNGIIFDISDPRAPKRIDEVIDKGFAYWHSATFNNDGTKVLFTDEWGGGGRPRCQASDPMDWGANAFYDIVDGKLEARGQYKIPAPQGDKENCVAHNGSIIPVPGRDIFVQAWYQGGISVIDFTDSTNPFEIAYFDRGPVDEDQLITGGYWSAYWYNGRIYGTEIARGLDVFKLEPSEFLTAEEIAAAEAANMGAVFNPQTQVPVTWPADVAAKAEESRKGG
;
A
#
# COMPACT_ATOMS: atom_id res chain seq x y z
N MET A 1 39.54 -40.99 72.13
CA MET A 1 38.91 -41.62 70.95
C MET A 1 38.37 -40.51 70.04
N LEU A 2 38.13 -40.83 68.76
CA LEU A 2 37.49 -39.97 67.74
C LEU A 2 38.22 -38.65 67.40
N THR A 3 39.13 -38.82 66.43
CA THR A 3 39.40 -37.94 65.28
C THR A 3 38.60 -36.63 65.12
N LYS A 4 39.32 -35.55 64.81
CA LYS A 4 38.82 -34.42 64.00
C LYS A 4 39.83 -34.11 62.89
N THR A 5 39.50 -34.51 61.67
CA THR A 5 40.27 -34.16 60.46
C THR A 5 39.63 -32.94 59.82
N ARG A 6 40.44 -31.95 59.40
CA ARG A 6 39.95 -30.79 58.62
C ARG A 6 39.76 -31.23 57.16
N LEU A 7 38.64 -30.84 56.56
CA LEU A 7 38.52 -30.71 55.11
C LEU A 7 38.47 -29.22 54.75
N ILE A 8 39.03 -28.87 53.60
CA ILE A 8 38.97 -27.54 53.01
C ILE A 8 37.79 -27.53 52.03
N ALA A 9 36.95 -26.49 52.10
CA ALA A 9 35.88 -26.26 51.13
C ALA A 9 36.23 -25.03 50.29
N THR A 10 36.41 -25.22 49.00
CA THR A 10 36.70 -24.15 48.04
C THR A 10 35.42 -23.38 47.74
N VAL A 11 35.44 -22.05 47.87
CA VAL A 11 34.32 -21.20 47.45
C VAL A 11 34.43 -20.95 45.95
N ALA A 12 33.56 -21.59 45.17
CA ALA A 12 33.34 -21.25 43.77
C ALA A 12 32.36 -20.05 43.70
N VAL A 13 32.78 -18.97 43.06
CA VAL A 13 31.90 -17.81 42.81
C VAL A 13 31.19 -18.02 41.49
N SER A 14 29.96 -18.54 41.54
CA SER A 14 29.07 -18.58 40.38
C SER A 14 28.46 -17.20 40.16
N ALA A 15 28.93 -16.49 39.14
CA ALA A 15 28.31 -15.25 38.69
C ALA A 15 27.02 -15.59 37.93
N MET A 16 25.87 -15.41 38.57
CA MET A 16 24.58 -15.38 37.87
C MET A 16 24.48 -14.09 37.08
N LEU A 17 24.48 -14.17 35.74
CA LEU A 17 23.93 -13.11 34.93
C LEU A 17 22.41 -13.10 35.16
N ALA A 18 21.93 -12.13 35.94
CA ALA A 18 20.52 -11.83 36.01
C ALA A 18 20.13 -11.11 34.72
N ALA A 19 19.53 -11.83 33.77
CA ALA A 19 18.84 -11.20 32.65
C ALA A 19 17.73 -10.31 33.21
N THR A 20 17.86 -9.00 33.03
CA THR A 20 16.78 -8.05 33.34
C THR A 20 15.65 -8.26 32.33
N PRO A 21 14.43 -8.64 32.75
CA PRO A 21 13.31 -8.66 31.82
C PRO A 21 13.08 -7.24 31.30
N ALA A 22 12.80 -7.11 30.00
CA ALA A 22 12.30 -5.87 29.46
C ALA A 22 10.95 -5.54 30.13
N LEU A 23 10.72 -4.26 30.40
CA LEU A 23 9.43 -3.80 30.93
C LEU A 23 8.40 -3.86 29.81
N ALA A 24 7.62 -4.94 29.76
CA ALA A 24 6.37 -4.95 29.01
C ALA A 24 5.47 -3.82 29.53
N GLN A 25 4.84 -3.06 28.64
CA GLN A 25 3.92 -2.00 29.03
C GLN A 25 2.56 -2.61 29.36
N ASP A 26 2.16 -2.53 30.63
CA ASP A 26 0.84 -2.95 31.13
C ASP A 26 -0.29 -1.99 30.67
N VAL A 27 -0.48 -1.84 29.35
CA VAL A 27 -1.60 -1.11 28.75
C VAL A 27 -2.76 -2.07 28.48
N ALA A 28 -3.98 -1.62 28.75
CA ALA A 28 -5.17 -2.46 28.55
C ALA A 28 -5.54 -2.59 27.07
N ILE A 29 -5.63 -3.85 26.60
CA ILE A 29 -6.23 -4.20 25.31
C ILE A 29 -7.74 -4.35 25.54
N TYR A 30 -8.54 -3.54 24.85
CA TYR A 30 -10.00 -3.49 25.01
C TYR A 30 -10.71 -3.95 23.73
N LYS A 31 -11.63 -4.90 23.85
CA LYS A 31 -12.52 -5.31 22.78
C LYS A 31 -13.93 -4.77 23.07
N PRO A 32 -14.48 -3.85 22.25
CA PRO A 32 -15.85 -3.37 22.42
C PRO A 32 -16.89 -4.49 22.23
N GLY A 33 -18.09 -4.26 22.74
CA GLY A 33 -19.29 -5.02 22.40
C GLY A 33 -20.06 -4.39 21.24
N ALA A 34 -21.15 -5.05 20.81
CA ALA A 34 -22.11 -4.48 19.87
C ALA A 34 -22.71 -3.15 20.39
N PRO A 35 -23.21 -2.25 19.51
CA PRO A 35 -23.61 -0.89 19.89
C PRO A 35 -24.42 -0.78 21.18
N GLY A 36 -23.93 0.03 22.13
CA GLY A 36 -24.55 0.23 23.44
C GLY A 36 -24.29 -0.85 24.50
N SER A 37 -23.56 -1.93 24.17
CA SER A 37 -23.16 -2.99 25.10
C SER A 37 -21.80 -2.70 25.75
N ASP A 38 -21.57 -3.28 26.93
CA ASP A 38 -20.25 -3.27 27.57
C ASP A 38 -19.25 -4.16 26.79
N GLY A 39 -18.01 -3.68 26.62
CA GLY A 39 -16.89 -4.45 26.09
C GLY A 39 -16.06 -5.18 27.17
N THR A 40 -15.06 -5.93 26.72
CA THR A 40 -14.20 -6.81 27.54
C THR A 40 -12.72 -6.46 27.37
N VAL A 41 -11.96 -6.45 28.47
CA VAL A 41 -10.48 -6.43 28.40
C VAL A 41 -9.98 -7.81 27.98
N LEU A 42 -9.09 -7.87 27.00
CA LEU A 42 -8.43 -9.11 26.54
C LEU A 42 -7.01 -9.22 27.11
N THR A 43 -6.47 -10.43 27.18
CA THR A 43 -5.00 -10.63 27.27
C THR A 43 -4.41 -10.79 25.87
N ALA A 44 -3.13 -10.45 25.70
CA ALA A 44 -2.44 -10.57 24.40
C ALA A 44 -2.40 -12.01 23.86
N GLU A 45 -2.55 -13.01 24.72
CA GLU A 45 -2.54 -14.44 24.40
C GLU A 45 -3.88 -14.96 23.81
N GLN A 46 -4.93 -14.13 23.74
CA GLN A 46 -6.30 -14.54 23.37
C GLN A 46 -6.67 -14.29 21.88
N ALA A 47 -5.69 -14.03 21.00
CA ALA A 47 -5.93 -13.34 19.73
C ALA A 47 -5.79 -14.14 18.40
N THR A 48 -5.39 -15.43 18.38
CA THR A 48 -4.87 -16.10 17.15
C THR A 48 -5.33 -17.55 16.91
N GLN A 49 -5.81 -17.94 15.69
CA GLN A 49 -5.93 -19.35 15.17
C GLN A 49 -6.43 -19.57 13.68
N LEU A 50 -5.54 -20.03 12.75
CA LEU A 50 -5.60 -21.09 11.67
C LEU A 50 -6.78 -21.32 10.62
N ALA A 51 -6.51 -21.64 9.30
CA ALA A 51 -7.30 -22.51 8.31
C ALA A 51 -6.90 -22.49 6.78
N ASP A 52 -6.94 -23.62 6.01
CA ASP A 52 -6.27 -23.90 4.68
C ASP A 52 -6.95 -25.02 3.78
N ASN A 53 -6.72 -25.34 2.45
CA ASN A 53 -6.28 -24.67 1.16
C ASN A 53 -6.46 -25.56 -0.16
N LYS A 54 -6.39 -24.98 -1.41
CA LYS A 54 -6.30 -25.55 -2.84
C LYS A 54 -7.39 -26.60 -3.34
N TYR A 55 -7.59 -27.06 -4.61
CA TYR A 55 -7.07 -26.88 -6.02
C TYR A 55 -8.07 -27.33 -7.18
N SER A 56 -7.79 -27.10 -8.50
CA SER A 56 -8.64 -27.36 -9.73
C SER A 56 -7.93 -27.20 -11.16
N PRO A 57 -8.57 -27.56 -12.32
CA PRO A 57 -8.00 -27.81 -13.70
C PRO A 57 -7.11 -26.90 -14.62
N ASP A 58 -6.64 -25.68 -14.31
CA ASP A 58 -6.21 -24.74 -15.41
C ASP A 58 -4.83 -24.96 -16.10
N ASP A 59 -4.08 -25.96 -15.64
CA ASP A 59 -2.67 -26.28 -15.93
C ASP A 59 -2.26 -26.32 -17.41
N ALA A 60 -3.08 -26.90 -18.30
CA ALA A 60 -2.67 -27.20 -19.68
C ALA A 60 -2.71 -25.99 -20.65
N ARG A 61 -3.01 -24.77 -20.17
CA ARG A 61 -2.90 -23.52 -20.95
C ARG A 61 -1.49 -22.95 -20.87
N PHE A 62 -1.06 -22.60 -19.66
CA PHE A 62 0.23 -21.98 -19.32
C PHE A 62 1.41 -22.62 -20.06
N MET A 63 1.53 -23.95 -20.01
CA MET A 63 2.65 -24.71 -20.61
C MET A 63 2.78 -24.55 -22.14
N ARG A 64 1.75 -24.07 -22.84
CA ARG A 64 1.80 -23.78 -24.30
C ARG A 64 2.11 -22.32 -24.59
N ASP A 65 1.66 -21.41 -23.73
CA ASP A 65 1.81 -19.97 -23.91
C ASP A 65 3.21 -19.49 -23.47
N MET A 66 3.82 -20.18 -22.50
CA MET A 66 5.15 -19.85 -21.95
C MET A 66 6.33 -20.27 -22.87
N ILE A 67 6.15 -21.28 -23.73
CA ILE A 67 7.18 -21.72 -24.70
C ILE A 67 7.65 -20.60 -25.67
N PRO A 68 6.76 -19.86 -26.37
CA PRO A 68 7.19 -18.74 -27.21
C PRO A 68 7.73 -17.55 -26.43
N HIS A 69 7.30 -17.37 -25.16
CA HIS A 69 7.81 -16.32 -24.27
C HIS A 69 9.31 -16.51 -24.00
N HIS A 70 9.68 -17.65 -23.40
CA HIS A 70 11.08 -17.99 -23.12
C HIS A 70 11.97 -17.95 -24.38
N GLY A 71 11.39 -18.17 -25.57
CA GLY A 71 12.10 -18.05 -26.84
C GLY A 71 12.68 -16.66 -27.10
N GLN A 72 12.05 -15.59 -26.60
CA GLN A 72 12.54 -14.22 -26.81
C GLN A 72 13.60 -13.80 -25.78
N ALA A 73 13.53 -14.25 -24.51
CA ALA A 73 14.64 -14.09 -23.56
C ALA A 73 15.97 -14.58 -24.16
N VAL A 74 15.94 -15.73 -24.83
CA VAL A 74 17.11 -16.28 -25.54
C VAL A 74 17.55 -15.38 -26.70
N GLU A 75 16.65 -14.76 -27.46
CA GLU A 75 17.02 -13.79 -28.51
C GLU A 75 17.63 -12.49 -27.94
N LEU A 76 17.05 -11.94 -26.86
CA LEU A 76 17.57 -10.79 -26.12
C LEU A 76 18.98 -11.06 -25.57
N ALA A 77 19.17 -12.17 -24.86
CA ALA A 77 20.45 -12.56 -24.27
C ALA A 77 21.55 -12.79 -25.33
N ASN A 78 21.19 -13.26 -26.53
CA ASN A 78 22.13 -13.41 -27.64
C ASN A 78 22.69 -12.07 -28.18
N LEU A 79 22.07 -10.93 -27.88
CA LEU A 79 22.57 -9.61 -28.31
C LEU A 79 23.71 -9.08 -27.44
N VAL A 80 23.93 -9.62 -26.24
CA VAL A 80 24.91 -9.09 -25.26
C VAL A 80 26.37 -9.32 -25.68
N GLU A 81 26.66 -10.36 -26.45
CA GLU A 81 28.04 -10.70 -26.86
C GLU A 81 28.69 -9.55 -27.65
N GLY A 82 29.70 -8.92 -27.04
CA GLY A 82 30.49 -7.85 -27.65
C GLY A 82 29.88 -6.44 -27.56
N ARG A 83 28.72 -6.25 -26.92
CA ARG A 83 28.07 -4.93 -26.77
C ARG A 83 28.34 -4.21 -25.45
N THR A 84 28.67 -4.97 -24.41
CA THR A 84 29.02 -4.44 -23.09
C THR A 84 30.36 -5.00 -22.60
N ASN A 85 30.92 -4.33 -21.60
CA ASN A 85 32.06 -4.78 -20.81
C ASN A 85 31.72 -4.90 -19.31
N GLN A 86 30.45 -4.75 -18.91
CA GLN A 86 29.97 -4.96 -17.55
C GLN A 86 29.88 -6.47 -17.25
N PRO A 87 30.68 -7.04 -16.32
CA PRO A 87 30.69 -8.48 -16.08
C PRO A 87 29.31 -9.02 -15.70
N LYS A 88 28.64 -8.40 -14.72
CA LYS A 88 27.31 -8.82 -14.25
C LYS A 88 26.27 -8.94 -15.37
N VAL A 89 26.31 -8.06 -16.38
CA VAL A 89 25.37 -8.07 -17.52
C VAL A 89 25.67 -9.23 -18.47
N VAL A 90 26.96 -9.56 -18.67
CA VAL A 90 27.37 -10.75 -19.43
C VAL A 90 27.03 -12.03 -18.68
N ASP A 91 27.26 -12.06 -17.36
CA ASP A 91 27.04 -13.23 -16.51
C ASP A 91 25.54 -13.58 -16.42
N ILE A 92 24.65 -12.60 -16.21
CA ILE A 92 23.19 -12.85 -16.15
C ILE A 92 22.61 -13.22 -17.52
N ALA A 93 23.04 -12.58 -18.61
CA ALA A 93 22.64 -12.99 -19.95
C ALA A 93 23.13 -14.42 -20.31
N GLY A 94 24.25 -14.85 -19.72
CA GLY A 94 24.72 -16.23 -19.81
C GLY A 94 23.82 -17.23 -19.08
N ARG A 95 23.26 -16.85 -17.92
CA ARG A 95 22.31 -17.66 -17.12
C ARG A 95 20.95 -17.78 -17.80
N ILE A 96 20.28 -16.65 -18.09
CA ILE A 96 19.00 -16.56 -18.81
C ILE A 96 18.99 -17.44 -20.06
N LYS A 97 20.07 -17.39 -20.84
CA LYS A 97 20.20 -18.15 -22.09
C LYS A 97 20.32 -19.67 -21.90
N ALA A 98 20.72 -20.13 -20.73
CA ALA A 98 20.80 -21.55 -20.37
C ALA A 98 19.45 -22.04 -19.79
N SER A 99 19.00 -21.44 -18.69
CA SER A 99 17.74 -21.81 -18.01
C SER A 99 16.56 -21.84 -18.99
N GLN A 100 16.32 -20.72 -19.67
CA GLN A 100 15.18 -20.58 -20.60
C GLN A 100 15.23 -21.58 -21.76
N ALA A 101 16.41 -22.10 -22.13
CA ALA A 101 16.53 -23.11 -23.19
C ALA A 101 16.17 -24.53 -22.71
N ASP A 102 16.44 -24.84 -21.44
CA ASP A 102 16.14 -26.12 -20.81
C ASP A 102 14.67 -26.16 -20.31
N GLU A 103 14.16 -25.06 -19.75
CA GLU A 103 12.73 -24.84 -19.45
C GLU A 103 11.84 -25.02 -20.70
N ILE A 104 12.26 -24.45 -21.84
CA ILE A 104 11.64 -24.66 -23.17
C ILE A 104 11.60 -26.13 -23.58
N SER A 105 12.56 -26.94 -23.13
CA SER A 105 12.64 -28.36 -23.45
C SER A 105 11.70 -29.16 -22.54
N PHE A 106 11.72 -28.89 -21.22
CA PHE A 106 10.80 -29.46 -20.24
C PHE A 106 9.33 -29.25 -20.63
N MET A 107 8.90 -28.02 -20.92
CA MET A 107 7.51 -27.71 -21.30
C MET A 107 7.02 -28.54 -22.51
N LYS A 108 7.90 -28.76 -23.49
CA LYS A 108 7.57 -29.55 -24.68
C LYS A 108 7.41 -31.02 -24.37
N GLU A 109 8.17 -31.57 -23.43
CA GLU A 109 8.09 -32.98 -23.03
C GLU A 109 6.86 -33.22 -22.13
N TRP A 110 6.64 -32.35 -21.14
CA TRP A 110 5.46 -32.37 -20.26
C TRP A 110 4.14 -32.44 -21.03
N LEU A 111 4.00 -31.63 -22.10
CA LEU A 111 2.84 -31.63 -23.00
C LEU A 111 2.73 -32.92 -23.83
N GLN A 112 3.84 -33.46 -24.34
CA GLN A 112 3.85 -34.69 -25.15
C GLN A 112 3.40 -35.91 -24.36
N GLU A 113 3.86 -36.05 -23.11
CA GLU A 113 3.47 -37.16 -22.23
C GLU A 113 1.98 -37.18 -21.91
N ARG A 114 1.40 -35.98 -21.71
CA ARG A 114 -0.02 -35.78 -21.37
C ARG A 114 -0.93 -35.80 -22.61
N GLY A 115 -0.35 -35.85 -23.82
CA GLY A 115 -1.05 -35.94 -25.09
C GLY A 115 -1.59 -34.60 -25.62
N GLU A 116 -1.16 -33.48 -25.03
CA GLU A 116 -1.55 -32.12 -25.40
C GLU A 116 -0.72 -31.60 -26.60
N PRO A 117 -1.25 -30.64 -27.39
CA PRO A 117 -0.57 -30.16 -28.58
C PRO A 117 0.56 -29.17 -28.22
N VAL A 118 1.80 -29.60 -28.45
CA VAL A 118 3.05 -28.83 -28.21
C VAL A 118 3.13 -27.48 -28.94
N MET A 119 2.33 -27.28 -29.99
CA MET A 119 2.17 -26.00 -30.67
C MET A 119 0.70 -25.65 -30.78
N MET A 120 0.37 -24.36 -30.68
CA MET A 120 -0.98 -23.86 -30.97
C MET A 120 -1.44 -24.27 -32.37
N ASP A 121 -2.71 -24.68 -32.50
CA ASP A 121 -3.35 -24.79 -33.80
C ASP A 121 -3.65 -23.38 -34.33
N MET A 122 -2.74 -22.90 -35.18
CA MET A 122 -2.82 -21.61 -35.88
C MET A 122 -4.07 -21.44 -36.76
N SER A 123 -4.92 -22.47 -36.93
CA SER A 123 -6.20 -22.36 -37.63
C SER A 123 -7.38 -21.95 -36.74
N ALA A 124 -7.26 -22.02 -35.41
CA ALA A 124 -8.37 -21.78 -34.48
C ALA A 124 -8.66 -20.29 -34.20
N HIS A 125 -7.65 -19.41 -34.26
CA HIS A 125 -7.74 -18.00 -33.80
C HIS A 125 -7.76 -16.96 -34.93
N ALA A 126 -8.29 -17.31 -36.11
CA ALA A 126 -8.27 -16.50 -37.34
C ALA A 126 -9.20 -15.26 -37.34
N GLY A 127 -9.23 -14.49 -36.25
CA GLY A 127 -10.05 -13.28 -36.10
C GLY A 127 -9.82 -12.44 -34.83
N HIS A 128 -8.80 -12.76 -34.02
CA HIS A 128 -8.35 -11.93 -32.89
C HIS A 128 -6.98 -11.32 -33.24
N ASP A 129 -6.69 -10.11 -32.74
CA ASP A 129 -5.42 -9.45 -33.06
C ASP A 129 -4.31 -9.99 -32.15
N MET A 130 -3.23 -10.47 -32.77
CA MET A 130 -2.17 -11.21 -32.07
C MET A 130 -1.13 -10.28 -31.44
N SER A 131 -0.96 -9.04 -31.91
CA SER A 131 0.08 -8.13 -31.38
C SER A 131 -0.18 -7.76 -29.91
N ALA A 132 -1.39 -7.30 -29.61
CA ALA A 132 -1.82 -6.97 -28.25
C ALA A 132 -1.70 -8.18 -27.29
N HIS A 133 -1.86 -9.40 -27.81
CA HIS A 133 -1.76 -10.62 -27.02
C HIS A 133 -0.31 -10.97 -26.62
N TYR A 134 0.70 -10.46 -27.32
CA TYR A 134 2.12 -10.57 -26.96
C TYR A 134 2.60 -9.39 -26.11
N GLU A 135 2.09 -8.18 -26.33
CA GLU A 135 2.45 -6.98 -25.55
C GLU A 135 2.07 -7.14 -24.06
N MET A 136 0.91 -7.71 -23.74
CA MET A 136 0.53 -7.97 -22.34
C MET A 136 1.48 -8.95 -21.63
N MET A 137 2.11 -9.86 -22.39
CA MET A 137 3.10 -10.83 -21.91
C MET A 137 4.51 -10.23 -21.74
N GLY A 138 4.69 -8.89 -21.78
CA GLY A 138 6.00 -8.26 -21.52
C GLY A 138 7.04 -8.44 -22.63
N MET A 139 6.64 -9.02 -23.76
CA MET A 139 7.52 -9.30 -24.90
C MET A 139 8.04 -8.01 -25.54
N ALA A 140 9.37 -7.88 -25.66
CA ALA A 140 10.02 -6.76 -26.35
C ALA A 140 9.55 -6.68 -27.81
N THR A 141 9.18 -5.48 -28.25
CA THR A 141 8.64 -5.28 -29.61
C THR A 141 9.74 -5.45 -30.68
N PRO A 142 9.37 -5.72 -31.95
CA PRO A 142 10.31 -5.71 -33.06
C PRO A 142 11.02 -4.36 -33.28
N ALA A 143 10.52 -3.26 -32.71
CA ALA A 143 11.16 -1.95 -32.74
C ALA A 143 12.28 -1.86 -31.68
N GLU A 144 11.99 -2.24 -30.44
CA GLU A 144 12.97 -2.24 -29.34
C GLU A 144 14.10 -3.25 -29.58
N MET A 145 13.77 -4.44 -30.10
CA MET A 145 14.77 -5.43 -30.54
C MET A 145 15.70 -4.87 -31.63
N ALA A 146 15.17 -4.03 -32.52
CA ALA A 146 15.97 -3.37 -33.56
C ALA A 146 16.79 -2.19 -33.02
N GLU A 147 16.30 -1.45 -32.02
CA GLU A 147 17.03 -0.38 -31.34
C GLU A 147 18.18 -0.94 -30.50
N LEU A 148 17.90 -1.93 -29.64
CA LEU A 148 18.88 -2.61 -28.79
C LEU A 148 20.07 -3.17 -29.60
N ALA A 149 19.79 -3.73 -30.78
CA ALA A 149 20.80 -4.21 -31.72
C ALA A 149 21.70 -3.11 -32.33
N THR A 150 21.44 -1.82 -32.06
CA THR A 150 22.30 -0.68 -32.47
C THR A 150 23.10 -0.05 -31.33
N LEU A 151 22.81 -0.39 -30.07
CA LEU A 151 23.45 0.21 -28.89
C LEU A 151 24.74 -0.53 -28.46
N GLU A 152 25.59 0.18 -27.70
CA GLU A 152 26.81 -0.32 -27.05
C GLU A 152 27.00 0.39 -25.69
N GLY A 153 27.69 -0.25 -24.74
CA GLY A 153 28.03 0.31 -23.42
C GLY A 153 26.80 0.62 -22.54
N THR A 154 26.89 1.63 -21.67
CA THR A 154 25.84 1.94 -20.67
C THR A 154 24.45 2.24 -21.24
N ALA A 155 24.35 2.65 -22.50
CA ALA A 155 23.07 2.79 -23.20
C ALA A 155 22.47 1.42 -23.57
N PHE A 156 23.31 0.48 -24.02
CA PHE A 156 22.92 -0.91 -24.22
C PHE A 156 22.60 -1.59 -22.88
N ASP A 157 23.44 -1.41 -21.85
CA ASP A 157 23.22 -1.99 -20.52
C ASP A 157 21.84 -1.59 -19.97
N ARG A 158 21.49 -0.30 -20.03
CA ARG A 158 20.19 0.19 -19.56
C ARG A 158 19.03 -0.42 -20.34
N LEU A 159 19.06 -0.36 -21.68
CA LEU A 159 17.94 -0.87 -22.49
C LEU A 159 17.81 -2.41 -22.41
N PHE A 160 18.93 -3.15 -22.37
CA PHE A 160 18.93 -4.59 -22.17
C PHE A 160 18.28 -4.98 -20.84
N LEU A 161 18.71 -4.36 -19.73
CA LEU A 161 18.16 -4.63 -18.40
C LEU A 161 16.68 -4.24 -18.33
N THR A 162 16.29 -3.06 -18.85
CA THR A 162 14.88 -2.63 -18.89
C THR A 162 13.99 -3.61 -19.66
N LEU A 163 14.38 -4.03 -20.87
CA LEU A 163 13.59 -4.95 -21.69
C LEU A 163 13.51 -6.36 -21.07
N MET A 164 14.60 -6.85 -20.49
CA MET A 164 14.62 -8.16 -19.85
C MET A 164 13.84 -8.18 -18.52
N ILE A 165 13.85 -7.08 -17.75
CA ILE A 165 12.99 -6.95 -16.56
C ILE A 165 11.51 -6.98 -16.96
N GLU A 166 11.07 -6.27 -17.99
CA GLU A 166 9.66 -6.32 -18.43
C GLU A 166 9.26 -7.67 -19.01
N HIS A 167 10.17 -8.33 -19.73
CA HIS A 167 9.99 -9.69 -20.21
C HIS A 167 9.79 -10.66 -19.04
N HIS A 168 10.67 -10.65 -18.04
CA HIS A 168 10.53 -11.50 -16.85
C HIS A 168 9.28 -11.16 -16.01
N ARG A 169 8.94 -9.86 -15.85
CA ARG A 169 7.66 -9.42 -15.27
C ARG A 169 6.46 -9.96 -16.08
N GLY A 170 6.64 -10.22 -17.38
CA GLY A 170 5.67 -10.88 -18.26
C GLY A 170 5.41 -12.33 -17.87
N ALA A 171 6.47 -13.12 -17.70
CA ALA A 171 6.35 -14.51 -17.23
C ALA A 171 5.68 -14.61 -15.85
N LEU A 172 6.05 -13.74 -14.91
CA LEU A 172 5.44 -13.71 -13.57
C LEU A 172 3.94 -13.37 -13.65
N ARG A 173 3.50 -12.47 -14.53
CA ARG A 173 2.06 -12.25 -14.79
C ARG A 173 1.38 -13.48 -15.38
N MET A 174 2.05 -14.24 -16.24
CA MET A 174 1.51 -15.50 -16.79
C MET A 174 1.42 -16.61 -15.73
N VAL A 175 2.26 -16.57 -14.69
CA VAL A 175 2.14 -17.42 -13.49
C VAL A 175 1.00 -16.93 -12.59
N GLU A 176 0.88 -15.62 -12.35
CA GLU A 176 -0.25 -15.01 -11.62
C GLU A 176 -1.59 -15.41 -12.27
N ASP A 177 -1.73 -15.21 -13.59
CA ASP A 177 -2.88 -15.62 -14.43
C ASP A 177 -3.15 -17.13 -14.43
N LEU A 178 -2.15 -17.97 -14.13
CA LEU A 178 -2.33 -19.40 -13.90
C LEU A 178 -2.89 -19.62 -12.49
N LEU A 179 -2.18 -19.17 -11.45
CA LEU A 179 -2.43 -19.49 -10.04
C LEU A 179 -3.74 -18.90 -9.49
N ASP A 180 -4.21 -17.78 -10.05
CA ASP A 180 -5.52 -17.18 -9.74
C ASP A 180 -6.71 -18.04 -10.21
N GLN A 181 -6.50 -18.92 -11.20
CA GLN A 181 -7.55 -19.83 -11.63
C GLN A 181 -7.78 -20.89 -10.55
N PRO A 182 -9.06 -21.24 -10.23
CA PRO A 182 -9.37 -22.24 -9.22
C PRO A 182 -8.45 -23.47 -9.29
N GLY A 183 -7.79 -23.74 -8.16
CA GLY A 183 -6.32 -23.84 -8.13
C GLY A 183 -5.63 -24.73 -9.17
N SER A 184 -5.19 -24.11 -10.26
CA SER A 184 -4.07 -24.61 -11.05
C SER A 184 -2.80 -24.96 -10.24
N ALA A 185 -1.75 -25.40 -10.94
CA ALA A 185 -0.55 -26.01 -10.38
C ALA A 185 -0.94 -27.14 -9.40
N SER A 186 -1.73 -28.09 -9.93
CA SER A 186 -2.26 -29.26 -9.23
C SER A 186 -1.36 -30.49 -9.36
N ASP A 187 -0.70 -30.64 -10.51
CA ASP A 187 0.36 -31.63 -10.74
C ASP A 187 1.64 -31.18 -10.01
N PRO A 188 2.21 -31.95 -9.06
CA PRO A 188 3.42 -31.54 -8.33
C PRO A 188 4.58 -31.16 -9.25
N VAL A 189 4.76 -31.87 -10.37
CA VAL A 189 5.82 -31.62 -11.36
C VAL A 189 5.57 -30.33 -12.16
N LEU A 190 4.33 -29.85 -12.21
CA LEU A 190 4.03 -28.51 -12.73
C LEU A 190 4.20 -27.44 -11.66
N LEU A 191 3.82 -27.72 -10.41
CA LEU A 191 3.98 -26.78 -9.29
C LEU A 191 5.46 -26.48 -9.02
N GLU A 192 6.31 -27.50 -9.05
CA GLU A 192 7.77 -27.42 -8.99
C GLU A 192 8.30 -26.51 -10.11
N PHE A 193 8.00 -26.82 -11.38
CA PHE A 193 8.39 -26.01 -12.53
C PHE A 193 7.88 -24.55 -12.51
N VAL A 194 6.66 -24.32 -12.01
CA VAL A 194 6.09 -22.97 -11.83
C VAL A 194 6.82 -22.22 -10.73
N ASN A 195 7.14 -22.88 -9.61
CA ASN A 195 7.93 -22.30 -8.53
C ASN A 195 9.37 -21.99 -8.99
N ASP A 196 9.96 -22.81 -9.85
CA ASP A 196 11.28 -22.57 -10.44
C ASP A 196 11.28 -21.37 -11.39
N ILE A 197 10.29 -21.25 -12.29
CA ILE A 197 10.07 -20.06 -13.13
C ILE A 197 9.97 -18.80 -12.26
N VAL A 198 9.22 -18.87 -11.15
CA VAL A 198 9.09 -17.73 -10.22
C VAL A 198 10.42 -17.42 -9.55
N ALA A 199 11.07 -18.41 -8.95
CA ALA A 199 12.31 -18.20 -8.19
C ALA A 199 13.46 -17.69 -9.07
N ASP A 200 13.65 -18.24 -10.27
CA ASP A 200 14.70 -17.78 -11.18
C ASP A 200 14.37 -16.41 -11.77
N GLN A 201 13.13 -16.16 -12.22
CA GLN A 201 12.81 -14.88 -12.85
C GLN A 201 12.62 -13.73 -11.84
N GLU A 202 12.19 -13.99 -10.59
CA GLU A 202 12.28 -13.00 -9.50
C GLU A 202 13.76 -12.71 -9.15
N SER A 203 14.61 -13.73 -9.00
CA SER A 203 16.03 -13.53 -8.69
C SER A 203 16.79 -12.80 -9.82
N GLU A 204 16.44 -13.06 -11.07
CA GLU A 204 17.02 -12.36 -12.21
C GLU A 204 16.48 -10.92 -12.34
N ILE A 205 15.18 -10.68 -12.09
CA ILE A 205 14.64 -9.31 -11.95
C ILE A 205 15.38 -8.54 -10.87
N GLU A 206 15.56 -9.12 -9.68
CA GLU A 206 16.26 -8.50 -8.55
C GLU A 206 17.72 -8.14 -8.90
N GLN A 207 18.45 -9.09 -9.49
CA GLN A 207 19.82 -8.85 -9.94
C GLN A 207 19.90 -7.74 -11.01
N MET A 208 18.94 -7.69 -11.95
CA MET A 208 18.87 -6.66 -12.98
C MET A 208 18.45 -5.29 -12.42
N ASN A 209 17.52 -5.25 -11.47
CA ASN A 209 17.12 -4.06 -10.73
C ASN A 209 18.29 -3.49 -9.93
N GLY A 210 19.00 -4.31 -9.17
CA GLY A 210 20.21 -3.90 -8.45
C GLY A 210 21.31 -3.39 -9.39
N MET A 211 21.38 -3.88 -10.64
CA MET A 211 22.25 -3.32 -11.67
C MET A 211 21.79 -1.95 -12.22
N LEU A 212 20.48 -1.69 -12.32
CA LEU A 212 19.94 -0.40 -12.74
C LEU A 212 19.94 0.65 -11.63
N ALA A 213 19.51 0.28 -10.41
CA ALA A 213 19.48 1.15 -9.22
C ALA A 213 20.90 1.57 -8.80
N GLY A 214 21.89 0.68 -8.95
CA GLY A 214 23.31 0.99 -8.80
C GLY A 214 23.90 1.98 -9.81
N LEU A 215 23.08 2.55 -10.72
CA LEU A 215 23.43 3.68 -11.59
C LEU A 215 22.84 5.02 -11.08
N SER A 216 22.16 5.03 -9.92
CA SER A 216 21.60 6.23 -9.29
C SER A 216 22.64 7.00 -8.45
N GLU A 217 22.36 8.29 -8.21
CA GLU A 217 23.09 9.12 -7.24
C GLU A 217 22.25 9.46 -5.98
N ASP A 218 20.97 9.04 -5.91
CA ASP A 218 20.13 9.22 -4.71
C ASP A 218 20.49 8.18 -3.62
N PRO A 219 20.78 8.59 -2.37
CA PRO A 219 21.23 7.69 -1.31
C PRO A 219 20.15 6.70 -0.81
N ARG A 220 18.88 6.85 -1.25
CA ARG A 220 17.81 5.87 -0.97
C ARG A 220 17.95 4.60 -1.82
N ALA A 221 18.56 4.68 -3.01
CA ALA A 221 18.58 3.63 -4.01
C ALA A 221 19.47 2.39 -3.70
N SER A 222 20.03 2.31 -2.49
CA SER A 222 20.86 1.18 -2.06
C SER A 222 20.81 0.94 -0.54
N LEU A 223 19.71 1.27 0.11
CA LEU A 223 19.54 1.07 1.55
C LEU A 223 19.42 -0.42 1.88
N ALA A 224 20.27 -0.93 2.77
CA ALA A 224 20.16 -2.31 3.23
C ALA A 224 18.81 -2.60 3.91
N ALA A 225 18.25 -3.78 3.64
CA ALA A 225 16.97 -4.25 4.18
C ALA A 225 17.00 -4.51 5.70
N GLY A 226 15.82 -4.66 6.30
CA GLY A 226 15.65 -5.06 7.69
C GLY A 226 14.36 -4.53 8.36
N PHE A 227 13.69 -5.38 9.12
CA PHE A 227 12.43 -5.00 9.75
C PHE A 227 12.58 -3.89 10.81
N ARG A 228 13.70 -3.85 11.56
CA ARG A 228 13.93 -2.85 12.63
C ARG A 228 15.24 -2.08 12.51
N ASP A 229 16.13 -2.57 11.66
CA ASP A 229 17.53 -2.20 11.54
C ASP A 229 17.97 -2.04 10.07
N ALA A 230 17.01 -1.95 9.14
CA ALA A 230 17.24 -1.43 7.79
C ALA A 230 18.03 -0.12 7.84
N GLU A 231 18.87 0.08 6.84
CA GLU A 231 19.53 1.34 6.60
C GLU A 231 18.47 2.42 6.28
N SER A 232 18.78 3.67 6.62
CA SER A 232 17.86 4.79 6.41
C SER A 232 18.58 6.04 5.93
N ALA A 233 17.95 6.73 4.97
CA ALA A 233 18.38 8.05 4.52
C ALA A 233 17.45 9.12 5.11
N ILE A 234 18.01 10.27 5.49
CA ILE A 234 17.24 11.37 6.05
C ILE A 234 17.83 12.72 5.61
N LEU A 235 16.98 13.62 5.15
CA LEU A 235 17.35 14.96 4.68
C LEU A 235 16.41 16.00 5.27
N ASN A 236 16.96 17.02 5.93
CA ASN A 236 16.24 18.15 6.53
C ASN A 236 15.13 17.77 7.54
N LEU A 237 15.19 16.55 8.07
CA LEU A 237 14.34 16.02 9.15
C LEU A 237 15.22 15.47 10.28
N THR A 238 14.72 15.56 11.53
CA THR A 238 15.15 14.72 12.64
C THR A 238 14.09 13.64 12.90
N LEU A 239 14.48 12.37 13.00
CA LEU A 239 13.63 11.33 13.61
C LEU A 239 13.64 11.52 15.14
N VAL A 240 12.49 11.94 15.70
CA VAL A 240 12.31 12.28 17.12
C VAL A 240 11.91 11.07 17.95
N SER A 241 11.07 10.19 17.40
CA SER A 241 10.62 8.96 18.05
C SER A 241 10.28 7.91 16.99
N SER A 242 10.63 6.65 17.28
CA SER A 242 10.18 5.48 16.53
C SER A 242 9.60 4.50 17.53
N GLN A 243 8.36 4.06 17.31
CA GLN A 243 7.61 3.21 18.24
C GLN A 243 7.06 1.98 17.50
N PRO A 244 7.31 0.75 17.98
CA PRO A 244 6.72 -0.44 17.36
C PRO A 244 5.19 -0.47 17.58
N LYS A 245 4.48 -1.25 16.76
CA LYS A 245 3.04 -1.50 16.97
C LYS A 245 2.75 -2.01 18.40
N PRO A 246 1.63 -1.58 19.02
CA PRO A 246 1.18 -2.10 20.32
C PRO A 246 0.87 -3.61 20.31
N ALA A 247 0.91 -4.23 21.49
CA ALA A 247 0.55 -5.64 21.64
C ALA A 247 -0.90 -5.90 21.21
N GLY A 248 -1.13 -6.98 20.46
CA GLY A 248 -2.42 -7.28 19.82
C GLY A 248 -2.63 -6.60 18.46
N PHE A 249 -1.64 -5.83 17.97
CA PHE A 249 -1.63 -5.21 16.63
C PHE A 249 -0.47 -5.72 15.75
N PHE A 250 0.10 -6.87 16.10
CA PHE A 250 1.07 -7.64 15.30
C PHE A 250 1.11 -9.08 15.85
N ASP A 251 1.65 -10.03 15.09
CA ASP A 251 1.94 -11.37 15.61
C ASP A 251 3.31 -11.36 16.34
N PRO A 252 3.38 -11.68 17.65
CA PRO A 252 4.65 -11.71 18.38
C PRO A 252 5.65 -12.77 17.90
N ALA A 253 5.19 -13.81 17.18
CA ALA A 253 6.04 -14.83 16.57
C ALA A 253 6.51 -14.45 15.15
N ASN A 254 5.73 -13.64 14.44
CA ASN A 254 6.05 -13.14 13.10
C ASN A 254 5.75 -11.63 12.99
N PRO A 255 6.58 -10.75 13.58
CA PRO A 255 6.26 -9.34 13.72
C PRO A 255 6.40 -8.55 12.41
N ALA A 256 7.16 -9.06 11.44
CA ALA A 256 7.29 -8.49 10.10
C ALA A 256 6.17 -8.95 9.14
N GLY A 257 5.55 -10.11 9.40
CA GLY A 257 4.49 -10.68 8.55
C GLY A 257 5.01 -11.55 7.40
N LEU A 258 6.22 -12.11 7.53
CA LEU A 258 6.87 -12.94 6.51
C LEU A 258 6.01 -14.14 6.11
N LYS A 259 6.08 -14.52 4.82
CA LYS A 259 5.58 -15.79 4.31
C LYS A 259 6.36 -16.94 4.99
N PRO A 260 5.69 -18.01 5.48
CA PRO A 260 6.37 -19.17 6.04
C PRO A 260 7.25 -19.89 5.00
N GLU A 261 8.43 -20.34 5.41
CA GLU A 261 9.27 -21.25 4.62
C GLU A 261 8.52 -22.58 4.36
N ILE A 262 8.67 -23.11 3.14
CA ILE A 262 8.30 -24.48 2.79
C ILE A 262 9.51 -25.36 3.14
N PRO A 263 9.37 -26.38 4.01
CA PRO A 263 10.48 -27.28 4.31
C PRO A 263 10.93 -28.05 3.06
N ALA A 264 12.24 -28.14 2.85
CA ALA A 264 12.80 -29.10 1.90
C ALA A 264 12.60 -30.55 2.42
N ASP A 265 12.28 -31.48 1.53
CA ASP A 265 11.94 -32.86 1.87
C ASP A 265 13.19 -33.72 2.23
N GLU A 266 13.62 -33.68 3.49
CA GLU A 266 14.65 -34.57 4.05
C GLU A 266 14.14 -36.02 4.34
N ASP A 267 13.52 -36.74 3.39
CA ASP A 267 12.93 -38.08 3.70
C ASP A 267 12.87 -39.14 2.55
N GLU A 268 13.88 -39.24 1.67
CA GLU A 268 14.09 -40.41 0.77
C GLU A 268 15.47 -41.11 0.98
N ASP A 269 15.72 -41.74 2.13
CA ASP A 269 16.94 -42.59 2.30
C ASP A 269 16.80 -43.81 3.27
N GLU A 270 15.70 -44.60 3.18
CA GLU A 270 15.67 -45.97 3.71
C GLU A 270 15.02 -47.00 2.75
N SER A 271 15.83 -47.63 1.89
CA SER A 271 15.57 -48.99 1.38
C SER A 271 16.86 -49.69 0.90
N PRO A 272 17.17 -50.93 1.35
CA PRO A 272 18.51 -51.52 1.17
C PRO A 272 18.67 -52.50 -0.01
N ASP A 273 19.89 -52.50 -0.56
CA ASP A 273 20.60 -53.62 -1.20
C ASP A 273 20.11 -54.10 -2.58
N ASP A 274 20.88 -53.84 -3.67
CA ASP A 274 21.82 -54.85 -4.23
C ASP A 274 22.69 -54.30 -5.40
N SER A 275 23.94 -54.77 -5.49
CA SER A 275 24.89 -54.77 -6.64
C SER A 275 25.63 -53.49 -7.10
N GLU A 276 26.90 -53.70 -7.49
CA GLU A 276 27.94 -52.69 -7.83
C GLU A 276 27.98 -52.32 -9.33
N THR A 277 28.39 -51.09 -9.69
CA THR A 277 29.58 -50.89 -10.57
C THR A 277 30.16 -49.46 -10.56
N ASP A 278 31.44 -49.38 -10.91
CA ASP A 278 32.38 -48.25 -10.78
C ASP A 278 32.14 -46.95 -11.60
N GLN A 279 32.56 -45.85 -10.96
CA GLN A 279 33.42 -44.74 -11.47
C GLN A 279 32.86 -43.48 -12.16
N ASP A 280 33.03 -42.39 -11.40
CA ASP A 280 33.83 -41.20 -11.74
C ASP A 280 33.19 -40.12 -12.63
N ASN A 281 32.55 -39.16 -11.96
CA ASN A 281 32.55 -37.77 -12.41
C ASN A 281 32.41 -36.84 -11.19
N THR A 282 33.45 -36.06 -10.88
CA THR A 282 33.36 -34.96 -9.91
C THR A 282 33.05 -33.66 -10.64
N SER A 283 31.83 -33.17 -10.48
CA SER A 283 31.42 -31.79 -10.82
C SER A 283 30.72 -31.19 -9.60
N ASP A 284 30.95 -29.90 -9.36
CA ASP A 284 30.58 -29.25 -8.11
C ASP A 284 29.07 -29.27 -7.85
N SER A 285 28.68 -29.83 -6.71
CA SER A 285 27.29 -29.88 -6.22
C SER A 285 27.07 -28.81 -5.15
N ASP A 286 27.35 -27.56 -5.51
CA ASP A 286 26.98 -26.36 -4.74
C ASP A 286 25.72 -25.73 -5.39
N GLU A 287 24.70 -26.55 -5.69
CA GLU A 287 23.36 -26.05 -6.00
C GLU A 287 22.74 -25.59 -4.67
N GLU A 288 22.60 -24.27 -4.51
CA GLU A 288 22.03 -23.67 -3.30
C GLU A 288 20.56 -24.05 -3.19
N ASN A 289 20.20 -24.69 -2.08
CA ASN A 289 18.85 -25.19 -1.80
C ASN A 289 17.90 -23.99 -1.63
N LYS A 290 17.25 -23.55 -2.71
CA LYS A 290 16.45 -22.33 -2.78
C LYS A 290 15.31 -22.38 -1.76
N THR A 291 15.30 -21.47 -0.78
CA THR A 291 14.23 -21.36 0.21
C THR A 291 12.93 -20.89 -0.46
N GLN A 292 12.00 -21.81 -0.69
CA GLN A 292 10.66 -21.48 -1.17
C GLN A 292 9.77 -21.00 -0.01
N PHE A 293 8.89 -20.03 -0.26
CA PHE A 293 7.98 -19.46 0.75
C PHE A 293 6.50 -19.63 0.35
N ALA A 294 5.64 -19.94 1.32
CA ALA A 294 4.22 -20.16 1.09
C ALA A 294 3.46 -18.85 0.77
N GLU A 295 2.78 -18.81 -0.37
CA GLU A 295 2.07 -17.63 -0.92
C GLU A 295 0.91 -17.08 -0.05
N ARG A 296 0.54 -17.77 1.03
CA ARG A 296 -0.68 -17.48 1.79
C ARG A 296 -0.54 -16.26 2.71
N SER A 297 -1.25 -15.19 2.34
CA SER A 297 -1.49 -14.02 3.19
C SER A 297 -2.00 -14.41 4.59
N PRO A 298 -1.51 -13.80 5.68
CA PRO A 298 -1.95 -14.09 7.04
C PRO A 298 -3.45 -13.85 7.29
N LEU A 299 -4.08 -14.77 8.03
CA LEU A 299 -5.50 -14.69 8.44
C LEU A 299 -5.83 -13.40 9.23
N LEU A 300 -4.82 -12.81 9.88
CA LEU A 300 -4.90 -11.51 10.53
C LEU A 300 -3.94 -10.51 9.88
N ASN A 301 -4.45 -9.71 8.93
CA ASN A 301 -3.77 -8.47 8.52
C ASN A 301 -3.93 -7.40 9.62
N PHE A 302 -2.81 -6.77 9.98
CA PHE A 302 -2.63 -5.72 11.00
C PHE A 302 -1.97 -4.43 10.43
N ALA A 303 -2.23 -4.07 9.17
CA ALA A 303 -1.76 -2.81 8.59
C ALA A 303 -2.22 -1.61 9.42
N ASN A 304 -1.30 -0.69 9.75
CA ASN A 304 -1.63 0.64 10.29
C ASN A 304 -2.18 1.53 9.16
N THR A 305 -3.10 2.44 9.48
CA THR A 305 -3.75 3.31 8.50
C THR A 305 -3.74 4.79 8.89
N ASP A 306 -4.70 5.61 8.43
CA ASP A 306 -4.79 7.05 8.74
C ASP A 306 -4.94 7.32 10.26
N MET A 307 -4.66 8.56 10.66
CA MET A 307 -4.69 9.01 12.06
C MET A 307 -5.35 10.38 12.24
N ALA A 308 -6.09 10.56 13.34
CA ALA A 308 -6.74 11.81 13.71
C ALA A 308 -6.22 12.35 15.05
N PHE A 309 -6.34 13.67 15.26
CA PHE A 309 -5.86 14.37 16.45
C PHE A 309 -6.92 15.28 17.05
N SER A 310 -6.92 15.41 18.38
CA SER A 310 -7.80 16.33 19.11
C SER A 310 -7.09 16.82 20.38
N GLY A 311 -6.60 18.07 20.35
CA GLY A 311 -5.78 18.63 21.43
C GLY A 311 -4.50 17.83 21.70
N ASP A 312 -4.40 17.20 22.88
CA ASP A 312 -3.30 16.30 23.27
C ASP A 312 -3.56 14.83 22.92
N ILE A 313 -4.67 14.51 22.25
CA ILE A 313 -5.07 13.15 21.87
C ILE A 313 -4.66 12.90 20.41
N MET A 314 -4.14 11.70 20.15
CA MET A 314 -3.92 11.14 18.82
C MET A 314 -4.57 9.76 18.76
N VAL A 315 -5.21 9.42 17.65
CA VAL A 315 -5.76 8.08 17.41
C VAL A 315 -5.28 7.58 16.05
N ALA A 316 -4.60 6.44 16.02
CA ALA A 316 -4.12 5.80 14.79
C ALA A 316 -4.99 4.58 14.43
N GLY A 317 -5.42 4.53 13.17
CA GLY A 317 -6.20 3.44 12.58
C GLY A 317 -5.38 2.19 12.29
N ASN A 318 -6.06 1.06 12.19
CA ASN A 318 -5.46 -0.23 11.82
C ASN A 318 -6.54 -1.22 11.33
N TYR A 319 -6.18 -2.15 10.46
CA TYR A 319 -7.09 -3.18 9.94
C TYR A 319 -7.71 -4.07 11.06
N HIS A 320 -7.09 -4.13 12.24
CA HIS A 320 -7.53 -4.89 13.42
C HIS A 320 -8.29 -4.04 14.47
N GLY A 321 -8.37 -2.72 14.33
CA GLY A 321 -8.94 -1.83 15.35
C GLY A 321 -8.31 -0.43 15.34
N PHE A 322 -8.02 0.14 16.51
CA PHE A 322 -7.31 1.41 16.61
C PHE A 322 -6.54 1.58 17.93
N ASN A 323 -5.58 2.50 17.95
CA ASN A 323 -4.75 2.79 19.13
C ASN A 323 -4.86 4.27 19.51
N ILE A 324 -5.20 4.54 20.77
CA ILE A 324 -5.30 5.90 21.33
C ILE A 324 -4.01 6.23 22.07
N TYR A 325 -3.45 7.40 21.78
CA TYR A 325 -2.25 7.95 22.38
C TYR A 325 -2.51 9.33 23.00
N LYS A 326 -1.72 9.69 24.00
CA LYS A 326 -1.57 11.07 24.49
C LYS A 326 -0.21 11.62 24.11
N LEU A 327 -0.21 12.77 23.44
CA LEU A 327 0.99 13.48 23.03
C LEU A 327 1.65 14.12 24.26
N GLY A 328 2.88 13.69 24.55
CA GLY A 328 3.69 14.22 25.64
C GLY A 328 4.50 15.44 25.24
N THR A 329 5.51 15.77 26.05
CA THR A 329 6.52 16.77 25.71
C THR A 329 7.16 16.46 24.35
N GLU A 330 7.48 17.49 23.57
CA GLU A 330 7.97 17.39 22.18
C GLU A 330 7.02 16.70 21.18
N GLY A 331 5.77 16.41 21.56
CA GLY A 331 4.78 15.72 20.73
C GLY A 331 4.88 14.19 20.76
N ILE A 332 5.74 13.61 21.60
CA ILE A 332 5.97 12.15 21.60
C ILE A 332 4.69 11.40 22.04
N PRO A 333 4.12 10.48 21.22
CA PRO A 333 2.95 9.68 21.59
C PRO A 333 3.21 8.76 22.79
N ASN A 334 2.23 8.66 23.68
CA ASN A 334 2.21 7.73 24.81
C ASN A 334 0.91 6.92 24.74
N LEU A 335 1.03 5.60 24.49
CA LEU A 335 -0.13 4.72 24.34
C LEU A 335 -1.03 4.75 25.60
N THR A 336 -2.31 5.02 25.39
CA THR A 336 -3.35 5.13 26.42
C THR A 336 -4.28 3.92 26.41
N SER A 337 -4.67 3.42 25.23
CA SER A 337 -5.41 2.17 25.07
C SER A 337 -5.27 1.59 23.67
N SER A 338 -5.36 0.26 23.56
CA SER A 338 -5.43 -0.46 22.29
C SER A 338 -6.82 -1.07 22.14
N VAL A 339 -7.58 -0.68 21.11
CA VAL A 339 -8.99 -1.07 20.92
C VAL A 339 -9.11 -2.05 19.76
N VAL A 340 -9.28 -3.33 20.07
CA VAL A 340 -9.41 -4.41 19.10
C VAL A 340 -10.85 -4.50 18.60
N CYS A 341 -11.05 -4.24 17.31
CA CYS A 341 -12.34 -4.38 16.64
C CYS A 341 -12.12 -4.60 15.12
N PRO A 342 -11.80 -5.83 14.69
CA PRO A 342 -11.33 -6.09 13.32
C PRO A 342 -12.34 -5.70 12.24
N GLY A 343 -11.82 -5.32 11.07
CA GLY A 343 -12.66 -4.87 9.96
C GLY A 343 -11.95 -4.50 8.64
N GLY A 344 -10.63 -4.30 8.65
CA GLY A 344 -9.93 -3.74 7.49
C GLY A 344 -10.20 -2.25 7.29
N GLN A 345 -9.31 -1.58 6.55
CA GLN A 345 -9.17 -0.13 6.56
C GLN A 345 -9.02 0.36 8.00
N GLY A 346 -10.03 0.99 8.59
CA GLY A 346 -9.94 1.51 9.95
C GLY A 346 -9.45 2.95 10.02
N ASP A 347 -9.52 3.67 8.90
CA ASP A 347 -9.32 5.13 8.84
C ASP A 347 -10.34 5.85 9.73
N ILE A 348 -9.93 6.98 10.29
CA ILE A 348 -10.53 7.53 11.51
C ILE A 348 -10.71 9.04 11.46
N SER A 349 -11.85 9.52 11.98
CA SER A 349 -12.09 10.92 12.31
C SER A 349 -12.59 11.09 13.75
N ILE A 350 -12.27 12.22 14.37
CA ILE A 350 -12.75 12.65 15.71
C ILE A 350 -13.77 13.79 15.54
N ALA A 351 -14.87 13.72 16.29
CA ALA A 351 -15.94 14.72 16.32
C ALA A 351 -16.41 14.98 17.76
N GLY A 352 -15.61 15.74 18.53
CA GLY A 352 -15.83 15.93 19.96
C GLY A 352 -15.55 14.64 20.74
N ASP A 353 -16.52 14.18 21.54
CA ASP A 353 -16.44 12.91 22.28
C ASP A 353 -16.71 11.66 21.39
N LEU A 354 -16.92 11.83 20.09
CA LEU A 354 -17.15 10.73 19.14
C LEU A 354 -15.94 10.45 18.26
N LEU A 355 -15.74 9.17 17.95
CA LEU A 355 -14.78 8.65 16.97
C LEU A 355 -15.57 7.91 15.87
N ILE A 356 -15.27 8.19 14.62
CA ILE A 356 -15.81 7.49 13.45
C ILE A 356 -14.69 6.65 12.85
N MET A 357 -14.98 5.41 12.46
CA MET A 357 -14.01 4.45 11.92
C MET A 357 -14.58 3.76 10.67
N SER A 358 -13.81 3.78 9.58
CA SER A 358 -14.08 3.03 8.35
C SER A 358 -13.96 1.51 8.57
N VAL A 359 -14.80 0.72 7.90
CA VAL A 359 -14.71 -0.75 7.87
C VAL A 359 -15.16 -1.26 6.51
N GLU A 360 -14.32 -2.05 5.84
CA GLU A 360 -14.65 -2.54 4.50
C GLU A 360 -14.67 -4.07 4.34
N GLN A 361 -13.76 -4.79 5.00
CA GLN A 361 -13.56 -6.22 4.74
C GLN A 361 -14.72 -7.06 5.26
N THR A 362 -15.05 -8.11 4.52
CA THR A 362 -16.15 -9.04 4.83
C THR A 362 -16.00 -9.77 6.17
N ARG A 363 -14.78 -9.84 6.73
CA ARG A 363 -14.51 -10.36 8.09
C ARG A 363 -15.00 -9.46 9.23
N GLY A 364 -15.37 -8.21 8.95
CA GLY A 364 -15.89 -7.28 9.95
C GLY A 364 -17.20 -7.79 10.58
N ARG A 365 -17.33 -7.60 11.90
CA ARG A 365 -18.53 -7.98 12.68
C ARG A 365 -19.15 -6.80 13.41
N ILE A 366 -20.46 -6.90 13.67
CA ILE A 366 -21.24 -5.92 14.46
C ILE A 366 -20.77 -5.86 15.92
N ASP A 367 -20.28 -6.98 16.46
CA ASP A 367 -19.91 -7.20 17.86
C ASP A 367 -18.39 -7.09 18.14
N CYS A 368 -17.60 -6.57 17.20
CA CYS A 368 -16.12 -6.60 17.21
C CYS A 368 -15.49 -8.00 17.37
N GLY A 369 -16.22 -9.09 17.11
CA GLY A 369 -15.73 -10.46 17.27
C GLY A 369 -14.51 -10.79 16.40
N LEU A 370 -13.61 -11.63 16.92
CA LEU A 370 -12.36 -11.99 16.24
C LEU A 370 -12.53 -13.18 15.27
N GLN A 371 -13.62 -13.93 15.42
CA GLN A 371 -13.92 -15.15 14.68
C GLN A 371 -14.37 -14.93 13.21
N GLY A 372 -14.48 -13.68 12.76
CA GLY A 372 -14.94 -13.34 11.41
C GLY A 372 -16.39 -13.76 11.12
N VAL A 373 -16.70 -13.90 9.84
CA VAL A 373 -18.01 -14.35 9.31
C VAL A 373 -17.76 -15.20 8.07
N ALA A 374 -18.12 -16.48 8.13
CA ALA A 374 -17.86 -17.47 7.08
C ALA A 374 -19.04 -17.73 6.13
N ASP A 375 -20.28 -17.51 6.59
CA ASP A 375 -21.47 -17.63 5.73
C ASP A 375 -21.49 -16.51 4.69
N ASP A 376 -21.97 -16.77 3.46
CA ASP A 376 -22.04 -15.77 2.37
C ASP A 376 -22.93 -14.56 2.73
N VAL A 377 -24.05 -14.85 3.42
CA VAL A 377 -25.04 -13.88 3.90
C VAL A 377 -25.16 -14.04 5.41
N SER A 378 -24.93 -12.96 6.19
CA SER A 378 -25.00 -13.04 7.66
C SER A 378 -25.45 -11.74 8.34
N ASP A 379 -26.43 -11.87 9.23
CA ASP A 379 -26.87 -10.81 10.16
C ASP A 379 -25.74 -10.31 11.09
N GLU A 380 -24.65 -11.08 11.26
CA GLU A 380 -23.52 -10.69 12.13
C GLU A 380 -22.47 -9.82 11.43
N ARG A 381 -22.47 -9.77 10.08
CA ARG A 381 -21.44 -9.09 9.29
C ARG A 381 -21.57 -7.57 9.38
N PHE A 382 -20.43 -6.87 9.46
CA PHE A 382 -20.37 -5.41 9.42
C PHE A 382 -19.40 -4.88 8.37
N ARG A 383 -19.89 -3.94 7.54
CA ARG A 383 -19.11 -3.11 6.61
C ARG A 383 -19.79 -1.72 6.54
N GLY A 384 -19.01 -0.64 6.61
CA GLY A 384 -19.51 0.73 6.71
C GLY A 384 -18.86 1.48 7.88
N LEU A 385 -19.54 2.48 8.44
CA LEU A 385 -19.00 3.32 9.52
C LEU A 385 -19.32 2.76 10.91
N ARG A 386 -18.31 2.54 11.75
CA ARG A 386 -18.50 2.36 13.20
C ARG A 386 -18.41 3.71 13.91
N ILE A 387 -19.16 3.87 15.00
CA ILE A 387 -19.17 5.09 15.81
C ILE A 387 -18.91 4.72 17.27
N PHE A 388 -17.83 5.25 17.84
CA PHE A 388 -17.43 5.03 19.23
C PHE A 388 -17.54 6.33 20.04
N ASP A 389 -17.87 6.17 21.32
CA ASP A 389 -17.80 7.19 22.37
C ASP A 389 -16.43 7.06 23.04
N ILE A 390 -15.61 8.10 22.91
CA ILE A 390 -14.22 8.17 23.40
C ILE A 390 -14.07 9.08 24.62
N SER A 391 -15.18 9.47 25.28
CA SER A 391 -15.15 10.29 26.50
C SER A 391 -14.38 9.63 27.66
N ASP A 392 -14.32 8.29 27.69
CA ASP A 392 -13.29 7.52 28.40
C ASP A 392 -12.30 6.93 27.39
N LEU A 393 -11.18 7.64 27.19
CA LEU A 393 -10.06 7.23 26.32
C LEU A 393 -9.42 5.89 26.71
N THR A 394 -9.75 5.31 27.87
CA THR A 394 -9.26 3.98 28.27
C THR A 394 -10.23 2.86 27.92
N ARG A 395 -11.50 3.18 27.59
CA ARG A 395 -12.57 2.23 27.28
C ARG A 395 -13.54 2.75 26.19
N PRO A 396 -13.08 3.08 24.96
CA PRO A 396 -13.94 3.51 23.88
C PRO A 396 -15.10 2.54 23.61
N ARG A 397 -16.34 3.03 23.71
CA ARG A 397 -17.55 2.22 23.62
C ARG A 397 -18.22 2.40 22.27
N GLN A 398 -18.52 1.33 21.55
CA GLN A 398 -19.31 1.42 20.33
C GLN A 398 -20.74 1.89 20.67
N VAL A 399 -21.15 3.03 20.12
CA VAL A 399 -22.46 3.67 20.39
C VAL A 399 -23.34 3.77 19.15
N GLY A 400 -22.79 3.56 17.96
CA GLY A 400 -23.54 3.50 16.71
C GLY A 400 -22.79 2.73 15.63
N LEU A 401 -23.49 2.47 14.53
CA LEU A 401 -22.92 1.96 13.28
C LEU A 401 -23.83 2.35 12.12
N VAL A 402 -23.28 2.32 10.90
CA VAL A 402 -24.04 2.47 9.65
C VAL A 402 -23.57 1.38 8.68
N GLN A 403 -24.44 0.44 8.37
CA GLN A 403 -24.19 -0.59 7.34
C GLN A 403 -24.33 0.07 5.95
N THR A 404 -23.34 -0.12 5.08
CA THR A 404 -23.37 0.39 3.69
C THR A 404 -23.23 -0.77 2.70
N CYS A 405 -23.65 -0.56 1.45
CA CYS A 405 -23.68 -1.61 0.43
C CYS A 405 -22.31 -2.03 -0.10
N ARG A 406 -21.30 -1.17 0.01
CA ARG A 406 -19.91 -1.42 -0.42
C ARG A 406 -18.88 -1.35 0.72
N GLY A 407 -19.32 -1.11 1.95
CA GLY A 407 -18.44 -0.83 3.08
C GLY A 407 -18.05 0.64 3.18
N SER A 408 -17.06 0.90 4.03
CA SER A 408 -16.41 2.20 4.14
C SER A 408 -14.92 1.98 3.97
N HIS A 409 -14.37 2.57 2.91
CA HIS A 409 -12.93 2.63 2.69
C HIS A 409 -12.38 3.84 3.46
N THR A 410 -12.66 5.05 2.95
CA THR A 410 -12.47 6.31 3.68
C THR A 410 -13.79 6.98 4.02
N HIS A 411 -13.72 8.01 4.87
CA HIS A 411 -14.85 8.88 5.19
C HIS A 411 -14.36 10.28 5.55
N SER A 412 -15.15 11.32 5.27
CA SER A 412 -14.78 12.70 5.57
C SER A 412 -15.93 13.50 6.20
N ILE A 413 -15.59 14.33 7.20
CA ILE A 413 -16.57 15.09 7.98
C ILE A 413 -16.86 16.42 7.29
N VAL A 414 -17.95 16.43 6.52
CA VAL A 414 -18.37 17.55 5.67
C VAL A 414 -18.88 18.74 6.48
N SER A 415 -19.62 18.47 7.57
CA SER A 415 -20.10 19.51 8.48
C SER A 415 -20.51 18.93 9.84
N GLN A 416 -20.47 19.78 10.86
CA GLN A 416 -20.93 19.46 12.21
C GLN A 416 -21.66 20.67 12.79
N ASP A 417 -22.80 20.42 13.45
CA ASP A 417 -23.55 21.40 14.25
C ASP A 417 -23.85 20.83 15.66
N ASP A 418 -24.55 21.59 16.52
CA ASP A 418 -24.91 21.17 17.90
C ASP A 418 -25.80 19.91 17.97
N THR A 419 -26.30 19.41 16.82
CA THR A 419 -27.29 18.33 16.74
C THR A 419 -26.84 17.14 15.89
N SER A 420 -26.04 17.39 14.85
CA SER A 420 -25.69 16.39 13.83
C SER A 420 -24.28 16.56 13.27
N ILE A 421 -23.69 15.44 12.85
CA ILE A 421 -22.48 15.38 12.01
C ILE A 421 -22.91 14.82 10.64
N ILE A 422 -22.45 15.43 9.55
CA ILE A 422 -22.66 14.96 8.18
C ILE A 422 -21.33 14.45 7.63
N VAL A 423 -21.36 13.24 7.11
CA VAL A 423 -20.20 12.47 6.67
C VAL A 423 -20.43 11.99 5.24
N TYR A 424 -19.43 12.12 4.36
CA TYR A 424 -19.40 11.38 3.10
C TYR A 424 -18.66 10.06 3.32
N ASN A 425 -19.26 8.97 2.83
CA ASN A 425 -18.69 7.63 2.89
C ASN A 425 -18.29 7.17 1.49
N SER A 426 -16.99 6.92 1.29
CA SER A 426 -16.44 6.19 0.15
C SER A 426 -16.46 4.69 0.46
N GLY A 427 -16.83 3.85 -0.52
CA GLY A 427 -16.75 2.39 -0.40
C GLY A 427 -16.31 1.79 -1.73
N THR A 428 -15.15 1.16 -1.75
CA THR A 428 -14.50 0.63 -2.96
C THR A 428 -14.88 -0.84 -3.19
N SER A 429 -15.08 -1.59 -2.11
CA SER A 429 -15.31 -3.04 -2.14
C SER A 429 -16.66 -3.46 -2.72
N SER A 430 -16.85 -4.77 -2.89
CA SER A 430 -17.94 -5.40 -3.64
C SER A 430 -19.32 -5.11 -3.06
N ILE A 431 -20.31 -5.00 -3.94
CA ILE A 431 -21.70 -4.77 -3.58
C ILE A 431 -22.23 -6.05 -2.90
N ARG A 432 -22.80 -5.92 -1.70
CA ARG A 432 -23.44 -7.04 -0.99
C ARG A 432 -24.63 -7.61 -1.76
N ASP A 433 -24.96 -8.87 -1.46
CA ASP A 433 -26.25 -9.43 -1.80
C ASP A 433 -27.40 -8.63 -1.13
N GLY A 434 -28.52 -8.52 -1.84
CA GLY A 434 -29.73 -7.88 -1.33
C GLY A 434 -30.42 -8.66 -0.20
N ASP A 435 -30.14 -9.97 -0.08
CA ASP A 435 -30.56 -10.80 1.04
C ASP A 435 -29.68 -10.60 2.30
N GLU A 436 -28.43 -10.08 2.18
CA GLU A 436 -27.65 -9.62 3.35
C GLU A 436 -28.00 -8.18 3.75
N LEU A 437 -28.15 -7.28 2.78
CA LEU A 437 -28.50 -5.89 3.06
C LEU A 437 -29.54 -5.36 2.06
N ALA A 438 -30.80 -5.39 2.50
CA ALA A 438 -31.96 -4.99 1.70
C ALA A 438 -31.81 -3.54 1.17
N GLY A 439 -31.75 -3.42 -0.16
CA GLY A 439 -31.54 -2.15 -0.86
C GLY A 439 -30.26 -2.13 -1.70
N CYS A 440 -29.32 -3.03 -1.45
CA CYS A 440 -28.15 -3.18 -2.31
C CYS A 440 -28.53 -3.79 -3.66
N VAL A 441 -28.07 -3.15 -4.74
CA VAL A 441 -28.34 -3.56 -6.12
C VAL A 441 -27.03 -3.54 -6.90
N GLY A 442 -26.72 -4.64 -7.60
CA GLY A 442 -25.54 -4.76 -8.46
C GLY A 442 -25.59 -3.84 -9.70
N ASN A 443 -24.62 -3.99 -10.60
CA ASN A 443 -24.62 -3.27 -11.89
C ASN A 443 -25.57 -3.97 -12.89
N VAL A 444 -26.87 -3.70 -12.79
CA VAL A 444 -27.90 -4.29 -13.66
C VAL A 444 -28.23 -3.31 -14.81
N PRO A 445 -28.06 -3.71 -16.10
CA PRO A 445 -28.31 -2.81 -17.23
C PRO A 445 -29.71 -2.18 -17.22
N GLY A 446 -29.75 -0.85 -17.15
CA GLY A 446 -30.99 -0.07 -17.10
C GLY A 446 -31.57 0.15 -15.69
N ASP A 447 -31.00 -0.44 -14.63
CA ASP A 447 -31.41 -0.17 -13.25
C ASP A 447 -30.51 0.89 -12.60
N GLN A 448 -31.03 2.11 -12.47
CA GLN A 448 -30.29 3.22 -11.87
C GLN A 448 -30.09 3.08 -10.35
N ARG A 449 -30.68 2.07 -9.69
CA ARG A 449 -30.61 1.88 -8.22
C ARG A 449 -29.30 1.25 -7.73
N THR A 450 -28.35 0.99 -8.63
CA THR A 450 -27.05 0.41 -8.27
C THR A 450 -26.30 1.20 -7.19
N ALA A 451 -25.51 0.51 -6.38
CA ALA A 451 -24.61 1.09 -5.37
C ALA A 451 -23.27 1.57 -5.96
N LEU A 452 -23.07 1.44 -7.28
CA LEU A 452 -22.02 2.15 -8.02
C LEU A 452 -22.43 3.60 -8.30
N PHE A 453 -21.47 4.45 -8.69
CA PHE A 453 -21.70 5.79 -9.22
C PHE A 453 -22.44 6.73 -8.24
N ARG A 454 -22.17 6.57 -6.94
CA ARG A 454 -22.77 7.34 -5.83
C ARG A 454 -21.75 7.62 -4.73
N ILE A 455 -22.01 8.67 -3.94
CA ILE A 455 -21.41 8.88 -2.62
C ILE A 455 -22.52 8.63 -1.59
N ASP A 456 -22.27 7.87 -0.53
CA ASP A 456 -23.24 7.72 0.56
C ASP A 456 -23.12 8.90 1.53
N VAL A 457 -24.20 9.68 1.70
CA VAL A 457 -24.28 10.80 2.64
C VAL A 457 -24.87 10.29 3.95
N VAL A 458 -24.09 10.31 5.02
CA VAL A 458 -24.47 9.79 6.35
C VAL A 458 -24.72 10.94 7.32
N GLU A 459 -25.80 10.82 8.10
CA GLU A 459 -26.15 11.73 9.19
C GLU A 459 -26.00 10.99 10.54
N ILE A 460 -25.19 11.54 11.44
CA ILE A 460 -24.96 11.02 12.79
C ILE A 460 -25.54 12.01 13.81
N PRO A 461 -26.68 11.72 14.46
CA PRO A 461 -27.23 12.58 15.51
C PRO A 461 -26.37 12.52 16.77
N ILE A 462 -25.77 13.64 17.19
CA ILE A 462 -24.80 13.67 18.31
C ILE A 462 -25.46 13.19 19.62
N ALA A 463 -26.71 13.57 19.86
CA ALA A 463 -27.47 13.14 21.04
C ALA A 463 -27.97 11.68 21.00
N ASN A 464 -27.84 10.99 19.85
CA ASN A 464 -28.18 9.57 19.71
C ASN A 464 -27.45 8.93 18.51
N PRO A 465 -26.15 8.60 18.62
CA PRO A 465 -25.36 8.04 17.51
C PRO A 465 -25.88 6.67 17.02
N ALA A 466 -26.65 5.95 17.85
CA ALA A 466 -27.32 4.71 17.46
C ALA A 466 -28.45 4.91 16.41
N ALA A 467 -28.84 6.15 16.13
CA ALA A 467 -29.77 6.51 15.06
C ALA A 467 -29.07 7.05 13.79
N ALA A 468 -27.76 6.87 13.69
CA ALA A 468 -27.01 7.19 12.48
C ALA A 468 -27.48 6.35 11.27
N LYS A 469 -27.42 6.94 10.08
CA LYS A 469 -27.96 6.34 8.84
C LYS A 469 -27.45 7.08 7.59
N ILE A 470 -27.49 6.41 6.46
CA ILE A 470 -27.51 7.07 5.15
C ILE A 470 -28.80 7.91 5.05
N ILE A 471 -28.69 9.15 4.58
CA ILE A 471 -29.82 10.07 4.34
C ILE A 471 -30.08 10.33 2.86
N ASP A 472 -29.04 10.27 2.02
CA ASP A 472 -29.14 10.24 0.55
C ASP A 472 -27.88 9.54 -0.01
N SER A 473 -27.95 9.10 -1.27
CA SER A 473 -26.82 8.51 -2.01
C SER A 473 -26.70 9.16 -3.40
N PRO A 474 -26.38 10.46 -3.51
CA PRO A 474 -26.42 11.23 -4.76
C PRO A 474 -25.51 10.66 -5.86
N THR A 475 -26.03 10.65 -7.09
CA THR A 475 -25.33 10.16 -8.29
C THR A 475 -24.39 11.21 -8.89
N VAL A 476 -23.36 11.63 -8.14
CA VAL A 476 -22.47 12.75 -8.53
C VAL A 476 -21.64 12.49 -9.79
N PHE A 477 -21.51 11.22 -10.18
CA PHE A 477 -20.81 10.72 -11.37
C PHE A 477 -21.68 10.76 -12.63
N ALA A 478 -22.96 11.14 -12.51
CA ALA A 478 -23.88 11.19 -13.63
C ALA A 478 -23.47 12.24 -14.67
N ASP A 479 -23.67 11.95 -15.94
CA ASP A 479 -23.55 12.91 -17.03
C ASP A 479 -24.72 13.92 -16.94
N PRO A 480 -24.46 15.24 -16.83
CA PRO A 480 -25.51 16.25 -16.67
C PRO A 480 -26.41 16.43 -17.89
N GLU A 481 -25.98 16.04 -19.10
CA GLU A 481 -26.81 16.20 -20.31
C GLU A 481 -27.76 15.01 -20.55
N SER A 482 -27.30 13.77 -20.44
CA SER A 482 -28.10 12.56 -20.68
C SER A 482 -28.71 11.92 -19.43
N GLY A 483 -28.20 12.24 -18.23
CA GLY A 483 -28.62 11.63 -16.98
C GLY A 483 -28.17 10.17 -16.80
N GLN A 484 -27.19 9.71 -17.59
CA GLN A 484 -26.55 8.41 -17.39
C GLN A 484 -25.66 8.46 -16.14
N ILE A 485 -25.92 7.60 -15.16
CA ILE A 485 -25.24 7.63 -13.85
C ILE A 485 -23.74 7.29 -13.95
N ALA A 486 -23.35 6.47 -14.93
CA ALA A 486 -21.97 6.16 -15.28
C ALA A 486 -21.46 7.16 -16.32
N GLY A 487 -21.47 8.46 -15.99
CA GLY A 487 -21.20 9.55 -16.94
C GLY A 487 -19.74 9.96 -17.13
N LEU A 488 -18.82 9.25 -16.48
CA LEU A 488 -17.39 9.55 -16.42
C LEU A 488 -16.54 8.43 -17.06
N TRP A 489 -15.23 8.36 -16.81
CA TRP A 489 -14.35 7.39 -17.48
C TRP A 489 -14.81 5.94 -17.29
N GLN A 490 -14.86 5.16 -18.37
CA GLN A 490 -15.39 3.80 -18.37
C GLN A 490 -14.32 2.73 -18.09
N GLY A 491 -13.04 3.11 -18.04
CA GLY A 491 -11.89 2.22 -17.83
C GLY A 491 -11.14 1.87 -19.12
N GLY A 492 -9.86 1.54 -18.96
CA GLY A 492 -8.97 1.04 -20.02
C GLY A 492 -7.95 2.07 -20.53
N ASP A 493 -7.36 1.76 -21.69
CA ASP A 493 -6.23 2.44 -22.29
C ASP A 493 -6.49 3.91 -22.66
N HIS A 494 -5.47 4.74 -22.47
CA HIS A 494 -5.42 6.14 -22.89
C HIS A 494 -4.62 6.39 -24.18
N GLY A 495 -3.98 5.35 -24.74
CA GLY A 495 -3.23 5.30 -25.97
C GLY A 495 -1.75 4.90 -25.76
N GLU A 496 -1.08 4.56 -26.86
CA GLU A 496 0.36 4.27 -26.95
C GLU A 496 1.20 5.19 -26.04
N GLY A 497 1.92 4.59 -25.08
CA GLY A 497 2.77 5.29 -24.11
C GLY A 497 2.05 5.90 -22.90
N THR A 498 0.86 5.42 -22.53
CA THR A 498 0.10 5.91 -21.36
C THR A 498 -0.46 4.75 -20.51
N GLN A 499 -1.00 5.05 -19.33
CA GLN A 499 -1.52 4.02 -18.41
C GLN A 499 -2.94 3.55 -18.76
N ASP A 500 -3.23 2.28 -18.43
CA ASP A 500 -4.60 1.78 -18.27
C ASP A 500 -5.22 2.37 -17.00
N THR A 501 -6.20 3.27 -17.16
CA THR A 501 -6.88 3.91 -16.03
C THR A 501 -8.16 3.17 -15.67
N ASN A 502 -8.39 2.92 -14.37
CA ASN A 502 -9.56 2.21 -13.85
C ASN A 502 -10.91 2.89 -14.15
N SER A 503 -12.01 2.13 -14.20
CA SER A 503 -13.36 2.69 -14.43
C SER A 503 -13.82 3.57 -13.25
N THR A 504 -14.36 4.77 -13.52
CA THR A 504 -14.81 5.71 -12.49
C THR A 504 -16.20 5.34 -11.96
N ASN A 505 -16.24 4.48 -10.93
CA ASN A 505 -17.49 3.96 -10.35
C ASN A 505 -17.66 4.26 -8.84
N HIS A 506 -16.67 4.89 -8.21
CA HIS A 506 -16.69 5.41 -6.84
C HIS A 506 -15.59 6.45 -6.67
N CYS A 507 -15.59 7.15 -5.53
CA CYS A 507 -14.42 7.88 -5.05
C CYS A 507 -13.67 7.03 -4.03
N HIS A 508 -12.35 7.11 -4.04
CA HIS A 508 -11.47 6.48 -3.07
C HIS A 508 -11.43 7.38 -1.83
N ASP A 509 -10.77 8.53 -1.93
CA ASP A 509 -10.82 9.60 -0.94
C ASP A 509 -11.67 10.78 -1.44
N ILE A 510 -12.30 11.48 -0.50
CA ILE A 510 -13.00 12.75 -0.75
C ILE A 510 -12.54 13.75 0.30
N THR A 511 -11.58 14.60 -0.04
CA THR A 511 -11.10 15.67 0.85
C THR A 511 -12.03 16.85 0.80
N VAL A 512 -12.59 17.25 1.95
CA VAL A 512 -13.53 18.37 2.07
C VAL A 512 -12.82 19.64 2.56
N PHE A 513 -13.27 20.79 2.08
CA PHE A 513 -12.84 22.12 2.54
C PHE A 513 -14.07 22.99 2.87
N PRO A 514 -14.77 22.72 4.00
CA PRO A 514 -16.14 23.22 4.23
C PRO A 514 -16.25 24.74 4.27
N SER A 515 -15.23 25.46 4.73
CA SER A 515 -15.20 26.93 4.77
C SER A 515 -15.23 27.60 3.39
N LEU A 516 -14.85 26.87 2.34
CA LEU A 516 -14.90 27.33 0.94
C LEU A 516 -16.09 26.73 0.18
N ASN A 517 -16.83 25.80 0.80
CA ASN A 517 -17.89 24.99 0.18
C ASN A 517 -17.38 24.09 -0.97
N LEU A 518 -16.09 23.68 -0.91
CA LEU A 518 -15.47 22.79 -1.89
C LEU A 518 -15.18 21.41 -1.29
N ALA A 519 -15.16 20.40 -2.15
CA ALA A 519 -14.49 19.13 -1.89
C ALA A 519 -13.78 18.64 -3.16
N ALA A 520 -12.72 17.85 -3.01
CA ALA A 520 -12.00 17.18 -4.09
C ALA A 520 -12.08 15.67 -3.88
N GLY A 521 -12.63 14.95 -4.84
CA GLY A 521 -12.63 13.49 -4.85
C GLY A 521 -11.53 12.97 -5.78
N ALA A 522 -10.67 12.12 -5.24
CA ALA A 522 -9.88 11.22 -6.06
C ALA A 522 -10.76 9.99 -6.31
N CYS A 523 -11.16 9.77 -7.56
CA CYS A 523 -12.20 8.81 -7.90
C CYS A 523 -11.74 7.91 -9.03
N SER A 524 -12.14 6.64 -9.06
CA SER A 524 -11.28 5.56 -9.56
C SER A 524 -10.67 5.69 -10.99
N GLY A 525 -11.19 6.56 -11.87
CA GLY A 525 -10.52 7.03 -13.10
C GLY A 525 -10.64 8.53 -13.40
N ASN A 526 -10.95 9.38 -12.42
CA ASN A 526 -11.12 10.83 -12.53
C ASN A 526 -10.77 11.57 -11.22
N GLY A 527 -10.04 12.68 -11.34
CA GLY A 527 -10.05 13.74 -10.33
C GLY A 527 -11.30 14.60 -10.49
N ILE A 528 -12.01 14.91 -9.40
CA ILE A 528 -13.28 15.64 -9.44
C ILE A 528 -13.31 16.72 -8.34
N ILE A 529 -13.83 17.90 -8.64
CA ILE A 529 -14.18 18.90 -7.62
C ILE A 529 -15.71 19.07 -7.48
N PHE A 530 -16.17 19.26 -6.24
CA PHE A 530 -17.58 19.31 -5.86
C PHE A 530 -17.94 20.60 -5.10
N ASP A 531 -19.13 21.12 -5.39
CA ASP A 531 -19.87 22.09 -4.56
C ASP A 531 -20.53 21.34 -3.41
N ILE A 532 -20.16 21.71 -2.18
CA ILE A 532 -20.72 21.18 -0.92
C ILE A 532 -21.44 22.26 -0.10
N SER A 533 -21.90 23.35 -0.75
CA SER A 533 -22.67 24.42 -0.09
C SER A 533 -24.02 23.96 0.47
N ASP A 534 -24.53 22.83 -0.03
CA ASP A 534 -25.41 21.94 0.73
C ASP A 534 -24.66 20.64 1.04
N PRO A 535 -24.14 20.46 2.28
CA PRO A 535 -23.45 19.24 2.70
C PRO A 535 -24.28 17.95 2.59
N ARG A 536 -25.60 18.05 2.40
CA ARG A 536 -26.47 16.89 2.20
C ARG A 536 -26.72 16.57 0.71
N ALA A 537 -26.30 17.44 -0.22
CA ALA A 537 -26.51 17.29 -1.66
C ALA A 537 -25.32 17.82 -2.50
N PRO A 538 -24.14 17.17 -2.43
CA PRO A 538 -22.95 17.51 -3.21
C PRO A 538 -23.21 17.49 -4.72
N LYS A 539 -22.53 18.36 -5.48
CA LYS A 539 -22.65 18.45 -6.94
C LYS A 539 -21.28 18.60 -7.58
N ARG A 540 -21.00 17.86 -8.66
CA ARG A 540 -19.80 18.01 -9.48
C ARG A 540 -19.74 19.42 -10.10
N ILE A 541 -18.58 20.07 -10.01
CA ILE A 541 -18.27 21.36 -10.64
C ILE A 541 -17.52 21.12 -11.95
N ASP A 542 -16.44 20.34 -11.89
CA ASP A 542 -15.50 20.06 -12.97
C ASP A 542 -14.77 18.74 -12.69
N GLU A 543 -14.21 18.11 -13.72
CA GLU A 543 -13.51 16.83 -13.66
C GLU A 543 -12.32 16.78 -14.62
N VAL A 544 -11.34 15.93 -14.30
CA VAL A 544 -10.14 15.69 -15.10
C VAL A 544 -9.84 14.20 -15.24
N ILE A 545 -9.01 13.89 -16.22
CA ILE A 545 -8.38 12.60 -16.49
C ILE A 545 -6.90 12.91 -16.76
N ASP A 546 -6.00 12.08 -16.25
CA ASP A 546 -4.55 12.18 -16.43
C ASP A 546 -4.08 10.86 -17.03
N LYS A 547 -3.18 10.96 -18.01
CA LYS A 547 -2.66 9.83 -18.80
C LYS A 547 -1.57 9.05 -18.06
N GLY A 548 -0.98 9.65 -17.02
CA GLY A 548 -0.01 9.00 -16.14
C GLY A 548 -0.65 8.25 -14.96
N PHE A 549 -1.98 8.27 -14.81
CA PHE A 549 -2.68 7.72 -13.65
C PHE A 549 -3.30 6.33 -13.94
N ALA A 550 -3.05 5.34 -13.09
CA ALA A 550 -3.77 4.07 -13.09
C ALA A 550 -5.04 4.13 -12.21
N TYR A 551 -4.95 4.78 -11.05
CA TYR A 551 -6.00 4.81 -10.04
C TYR A 551 -5.89 6.05 -9.16
N TRP A 552 -6.85 6.96 -9.27
CA TRP A 552 -6.88 8.19 -8.47
C TRP A 552 -7.19 7.86 -7.02
N HIS A 553 -6.21 8.06 -6.16
CA HIS A 553 -6.21 7.56 -4.79
C HIS A 553 -6.64 8.64 -3.79
N SER A 554 -5.86 9.72 -3.66
CA SER A 554 -6.21 10.81 -2.74
C SER A 554 -6.00 12.21 -3.30
N ALA A 555 -6.62 13.18 -2.64
CA ALA A 555 -6.68 14.57 -3.04
C ALA A 555 -6.38 15.48 -1.84
N THR A 556 -5.66 16.58 -2.03
CA THR A 556 -5.42 17.59 -0.99
C THR A 556 -5.39 19.00 -1.59
N PHE A 557 -6.14 19.92 -0.98
CA PHE A 557 -6.07 21.34 -1.31
C PHE A 557 -4.83 22.00 -0.69
N ASN A 558 -4.33 23.07 -1.32
CA ASN A 558 -3.47 24.00 -0.60
C ASN A 558 -4.27 24.83 0.42
N ASN A 559 -3.59 25.60 1.29
CA ASN A 559 -4.22 26.33 2.39
C ASN A 559 -5.33 27.31 1.95
N ASP A 560 -5.21 27.88 0.76
CA ASP A 560 -6.14 28.89 0.24
C ASP A 560 -7.27 28.27 -0.62
N GLY A 561 -7.24 26.94 -0.85
CA GLY A 561 -8.20 26.22 -1.69
C GLY A 561 -8.16 26.62 -3.16
N THR A 562 -7.01 27.10 -3.64
CA THR A 562 -6.76 27.56 -5.01
C THR A 562 -6.02 26.53 -5.86
N LYS A 563 -5.52 25.45 -5.24
CA LYS A 563 -4.85 24.32 -5.90
C LYS A 563 -5.34 22.99 -5.32
N VAL A 564 -5.21 21.92 -6.10
CA VAL A 564 -5.38 20.53 -5.66
C VAL A 564 -4.17 19.70 -6.11
N LEU A 565 -3.61 18.93 -5.18
CA LEU A 565 -2.72 17.80 -5.44
C LEU A 565 -3.57 16.54 -5.50
N PHE A 566 -3.41 15.72 -6.53
CA PHE A 566 -3.97 14.36 -6.61
C PHE A 566 -2.85 13.31 -6.66
N THR A 567 -3.09 12.13 -6.07
CA THR A 567 -2.14 11.00 -6.05
C THR A 567 -2.64 9.83 -6.90
N ASP A 568 -1.70 9.07 -7.47
CA ASP A 568 -1.96 7.85 -8.24
C ASP A 568 -1.48 6.61 -7.44
N GLU A 569 -2.38 5.67 -7.13
CA GLU A 569 -1.99 4.39 -6.51
C GLU A 569 -1.62 3.35 -7.56
N TRP A 570 -0.60 3.66 -8.38
CA TRP A 570 -0.13 2.72 -9.38
C TRP A 570 0.38 1.42 -8.74
N GLY A 571 -0.14 0.29 -9.21
CA GLY A 571 0.14 -1.03 -8.64
C GLY A 571 -0.69 -1.39 -7.41
N GLY A 572 -1.66 -0.56 -7.00
CA GLY A 572 -2.61 -0.86 -5.92
C GLY A 572 -1.93 -1.12 -4.57
N GLY A 573 -0.83 -0.39 -4.31
CA GLY A 573 -0.09 -0.42 -3.06
C GLY A 573 0.71 -1.70 -2.76
N GLY A 574 0.36 -2.84 -3.35
CA GLY A 574 1.07 -4.11 -3.16
C GLY A 574 2.34 -4.26 -3.99
N ARG A 575 2.44 -3.57 -5.13
CA ARG A 575 3.45 -3.84 -6.17
C ARG A 575 4.64 -2.84 -6.13
N PRO A 576 5.85 -3.27 -6.51
CA PRO A 576 7.03 -2.39 -6.62
C PRO A 576 6.94 -1.50 -7.87
N ARG A 577 6.67 -0.20 -7.70
CA ARG A 577 6.36 0.75 -8.80
C ARG A 577 7.20 2.03 -8.84
N CYS A 578 8.34 1.99 -8.14
CA CYS A 578 9.39 3.01 -8.19
C CYS A 578 10.72 2.39 -8.66
N GLN A 579 10.69 1.34 -9.48
CA GLN A 579 11.89 0.67 -9.96
C GLN A 579 12.62 1.53 -11.01
N ALA A 580 13.93 1.32 -11.18
CA ALA A 580 14.78 2.11 -12.09
C ALA A 580 14.44 2.00 -13.59
N SER A 581 13.56 1.08 -13.97
CA SER A 581 12.97 0.91 -15.31
C SER A 581 11.61 1.59 -15.47
N ASP A 582 10.91 1.91 -14.38
CA ASP A 582 9.55 2.41 -14.41
C ASP A 582 9.50 3.90 -14.86
N PRO A 583 8.47 4.34 -15.61
CA PRO A 583 8.35 5.74 -16.00
C PRO A 583 8.19 6.70 -14.80
N MET A 584 8.72 7.92 -14.95
CA MET A 584 8.69 8.96 -13.92
C MET A 584 7.37 9.75 -13.86
N ASP A 585 6.56 9.65 -14.90
CA ASP A 585 5.21 10.21 -15.04
C ASP A 585 4.09 9.20 -14.71
N TRP A 586 4.43 7.93 -14.44
CA TRP A 586 3.51 6.88 -14.00
C TRP A 586 3.59 6.70 -12.47
N GLY A 587 2.47 6.69 -11.75
CA GLY A 587 2.50 6.71 -10.27
C GLY A 587 2.98 8.06 -9.70
N ALA A 588 2.90 9.13 -10.48
CA ALA A 588 3.27 10.48 -10.08
C ALA A 588 2.07 11.23 -9.50
N ASN A 589 2.29 12.09 -8.50
CA ASN A 589 1.31 13.09 -8.09
C ASN A 589 1.09 14.08 -9.25
N ALA A 590 -0.14 14.55 -9.44
CA ALA A 590 -0.45 15.62 -10.39
C ALA A 590 -1.02 16.86 -9.67
N PHE A 591 -0.56 18.04 -10.09
CA PHE A 591 -0.92 19.32 -9.49
C PHE A 591 -1.83 20.12 -10.43
N TYR A 592 -2.94 20.62 -9.88
CA TYR A 592 -3.94 21.39 -10.60
C TYR A 592 -4.20 22.73 -9.89
N ASP A 593 -4.26 23.82 -10.65
CA ASP A 593 -4.81 25.09 -10.16
C ASP A 593 -6.34 25.09 -10.35
N ILE A 594 -7.09 25.72 -9.45
CA ILE A 594 -8.54 25.95 -9.59
C ILE A 594 -8.78 27.35 -10.17
N VAL A 595 -9.03 27.44 -11.48
CA VAL A 595 -9.22 28.70 -12.21
C VAL A 595 -10.67 28.82 -12.68
N ASP A 596 -11.39 29.86 -12.25
CA ASP A 596 -12.83 30.08 -12.52
C ASP A 596 -13.73 28.83 -12.24
N GLY A 597 -13.32 28.01 -11.27
CA GLY A 597 -14.01 26.75 -10.91
C GLY A 597 -13.63 25.54 -11.75
N LYS A 598 -12.51 25.59 -12.49
CA LYS A 598 -12.00 24.50 -13.33
C LYS A 598 -10.62 24.03 -12.90
N LEU A 599 -10.33 22.75 -13.10
CA LEU A 599 -9.03 22.16 -12.82
C LEU A 599 -8.08 22.33 -14.01
N GLU A 600 -7.13 23.27 -13.91
CA GLU A 600 -6.06 23.43 -14.90
C GLU A 600 -4.82 22.65 -14.46
N ALA A 601 -4.42 21.63 -15.23
CA ALA A 601 -3.19 20.87 -15.00
C ALA A 601 -1.94 21.77 -15.02
N ARG A 602 -0.96 21.46 -14.16
CA ARG A 602 0.30 22.19 -14.00
C ARG A 602 1.50 21.25 -14.12
N GLY A 603 2.17 20.92 -13.01
CA GLY A 603 3.27 19.98 -12.94
C GLY A 603 2.87 18.62 -12.35
N GLN A 604 3.84 17.71 -12.29
CA GLN A 604 3.74 16.40 -11.65
C GLN A 604 4.97 16.17 -10.74
N TYR A 605 4.87 15.26 -9.77
CA TYR A 605 5.99 14.86 -8.90
C TYR A 605 5.95 13.37 -8.59
N LYS A 606 7.07 12.68 -8.73
CA LYS A 606 7.35 11.33 -8.22
C LYS A 606 8.71 11.38 -7.50
N ILE A 607 8.90 10.54 -6.47
CA ILE A 607 10.18 10.50 -5.75
C ILE A 607 11.35 10.13 -6.70
N PRO A 608 12.52 10.78 -6.57
CA PRO A 608 13.67 10.52 -7.44
C PRO A 608 14.50 9.29 -7.03
N ALA A 609 14.01 8.50 -6.07
CA ALA A 609 14.65 7.31 -5.54
C ALA A 609 14.18 6.05 -6.28
N PRO A 610 15.02 5.44 -7.14
CA PRO A 610 14.72 4.12 -7.68
C PRO A 610 14.89 3.04 -6.61
N GLN A 611 13.90 2.14 -6.51
CA GLN A 611 13.83 1.05 -5.54
C GLN A 611 13.92 -0.33 -6.20
N GLY A 612 14.07 -1.39 -5.41
CA GLY A 612 14.07 -2.79 -5.85
C GLY A 612 12.67 -3.37 -6.04
N ASP A 613 12.61 -4.65 -6.40
CA ASP A 613 11.38 -5.45 -6.51
C ASP A 613 10.81 -5.87 -5.14
N LYS A 614 11.63 -5.90 -4.07
CA LYS A 614 11.18 -6.17 -2.69
C LYS A 614 10.50 -4.96 -2.02
N GLU A 615 10.45 -3.81 -2.70
CA GLU A 615 9.94 -2.53 -2.17
C GLU A 615 8.63 -2.12 -2.85
N ASN A 616 7.50 -2.41 -2.21
CA ASN A 616 6.20 -1.88 -2.66
C ASN A 616 6.18 -0.35 -2.51
N CYS A 617 6.09 0.38 -3.62
CA CYS A 617 6.24 1.83 -3.63
C CYS A 617 5.07 2.49 -4.34
N VAL A 618 4.40 3.40 -3.64
CA VAL A 618 3.26 4.16 -4.16
C VAL A 618 3.07 5.47 -3.38
N ALA A 619 2.41 6.45 -4.00
CA ALA A 619 2.02 7.70 -3.37
C ALA A 619 0.76 7.51 -2.50
N HIS A 620 0.83 7.87 -1.22
CA HIS A 620 -0.28 7.73 -0.27
C HIS A 620 -0.53 9.04 0.52
N ASN A 621 -1.19 8.95 1.67
CA ASN A 621 -1.85 10.08 2.33
C ASN A 621 -0.90 11.07 3.03
N GLY A 622 -1.27 12.34 2.97
CA GLY A 622 -0.43 13.47 3.38
C GLY A 622 -1.22 14.70 3.83
N SER A 623 -0.52 15.78 4.17
CA SER A 623 -1.14 17.04 4.61
C SER A 623 -0.27 18.27 4.34
N ILE A 624 -0.87 19.44 4.35
CA ILE A 624 -0.14 20.71 4.22
C ILE A 624 0.73 21.01 5.46
N ILE A 625 1.98 21.42 5.26
CA ILE A 625 2.80 22.07 6.28
C ILE A 625 2.51 23.59 6.18
N PRO A 626 1.91 24.23 7.20
CA PRO A 626 1.38 25.58 7.09
C PRO A 626 2.48 26.65 7.27
N VAL A 627 3.34 26.80 6.27
CA VAL A 627 4.29 27.93 6.18
C VAL A 627 3.57 29.14 5.55
N PRO A 628 3.59 30.34 6.16
CA PRO A 628 2.90 31.50 5.62
C PRO A 628 3.34 31.84 4.19
N GLY A 629 2.39 31.84 3.25
CA GLY A 629 2.65 32.21 1.85
C GLY A 629 3.50 31.20 1.06
N ARG A 630 3.53 29.93 1.47
CA ARG A 630 4.05 28.80 0.68
C ARG A 630 3.07 27.64 0.73
N ASP A 631 3.00 26.88 -0.36
CA ASP A 631 2.24 25.65 -0.43
C ASP A 631 3.24 24.49 -0.29
N ILE A 632 3.27 23.86 0.90
CA ILE A 632 4.16 22.74 1.22
C ILE A 632 3.31 21.57 1.66
N PHE A 633 3.59 20.37 1.16
CA PHE A 633 2.89 19.13 1.47
C PHE A 633 3.88 18.11 2.05
N VAL A 634 3.53 17.45 3.15
CA VAL A 634 4.18 16.22 3.58
C VAL A 634 3.34 15.04 3.12
N GLN A 635 3.99 14.03 2.56
CA GLN A 635 3.36 12.87 1.94
C GLN A 635 3.97 11.58 2.48
N ALA A 636 3.12 10.62 2.82
CA ALA A 636 3.54 9.22 2.92
C ALA A 636 3.65 8.62 1.52
N TRP A 637 4.80 8.02 1.24
CA TRP A 637 4.91 6.95 0.25
C TRP A 637 4.94 5.63 1.01
N TYR A 638 4.73 4.50 0.33
CA TYR A 638 4.89 3.17 0.94
C TYR A 638 6.38 2.91 1.26
N GLN A 639 7.04 1.88 0.72
CA GLN A 639 8.46 1.66 1.06
C GLN A 639 9.42 2.73 0.53
N GLY A 640 8.94 3.73 -0.23
CA GLY A 640 9.67 4.96 -0.56
C GLY A 640 9.58 6.09 0.48
N GLY A 641 9.10 5.79 1.70
CA GLY A 641 9.30 6.64 2.87
C GLY A 641 8.35 7.84 3.02
N ILE A 642 8.88 8.97 3.47
CA ILE A 642 8.17 10.24 3.60
C ILE A 642 8.90 11.28 2.75
N SER A 643 8.14 11.97 1.90
CA SER A 643 8.62 13.12 1.12
C SER A 643 7.94 14.40 1.59
N VAL A 644 8.67 15.52 1.61
CA VAL A 644 8.13 16.87 1.82
C VAL A 644 8.39 17.68 0.56
N ILE A 645 7.30 18.16 -0.05
CA ILE A 645 7.28 18.76 -1.38
C ILE A 645 6.84 20.22 -1.26
N ASP A 646 7.60 21.15 -1.84
CA ASP A 646 7.14 22.52 -2.10
C ASP A 646 6.46 22.56 -3.48
N PHE A 647 5.23 23.07 -3.52
CA PHE A 647 4.41 23.26 -4.72
C PHE A 647 3.84 24.68 -4.80
N THR A 648 4.50 25.65 -4.16
CA THR A 648 4.18 27.09 -4.21
C THR A 648 4.17 27.59 -5.65
N ASP A 649 5.08 27.09 -6.49
CA ASP A 649 4.90 27.05 -7.94
C ASP A 649 4.37 25.66 -8.32
N SER A 650 3.09 25.58 -8.70
CA SER A 650 2.43 24.33 -9.08
C SER A 650 2.94 23.77 -10.42
N THR A 651 3.69 24.54 -11.22
CA THR A 651 4.32 24.06 -12.46
C THR A 651 5.69 23.41 -12.25
N ASN A 652 6.32 23.62 -11.09
CA ASN A 652 7.63 23.07 -10.74
C ASN A 652 7.65 22.63 -9.26
N PRO A 653 6.88 21.60 -8.88
CA PRO A 653 6.94 21.01 -7.53
C PRO A 653 8.30 20.31 -7.31
N PHE A 654 8.84 20.37 -6.09
CA PHE A 654 10.13 19.74 -5.78
C PHE A 654 10.27 19.31 -4.31
N GLU A 655 11.08 18.28 -4.07
CA GLU A 655 11.37 17.76 -2.73
C GLU A 655 12.31 18.69 -1.95
N ILE A 656 11.99 18.94 -0.68
CA ILE A 656 12.77 19.81 0.22
C ILE A 656 13.24 19.10 1.49
N ALA A 657 12.65 17.96 1.83
CA ALA A 657 13.05 17.10 2.95
C ALA A 657 12.52 15.67 2.72
N TYR A 658 13.20 14.65 3.24
CA TYR A 658 12.72 13.27 3.19
C TYR A 658 13.21 12.43 4.39
N PHE A 659 12.53 11.32 4.62
CA PHE A 659 13.03 10.19 5.42
C PHE A 659 12.67 8.89 4.73
N ASP A 660 13.59 7.93 4.66
CA ASP A 660 13.34 6.64 4.02
C ASP A 660 14.06 5.48 4.70
N ARG A 661 13.63 4.25 4.45
CA ARG A 661 14.24 3.00 4.93
C ARG A 661 14.34 1.98 3.81
N GLY A 662 15.39 1.17 3.84
CA GLY A 662 15.47 -0.01 2.99
C GLY A 662 14.34 -1.02 3.24
N PRO A 663 14.28 -2.07 2.39
CA PRO A 663 13.20 -3.06 2.38
C PRO A 663 12.88 -3.63 3.77
N VAL A 664 11.62 -4.03 4.01
CA VAL A 664 11.21 -4.70 5.26
C VAL A 664 11.96 -6.02 5.47
N ASP A 665 12.27 -6.73 4.40
CA ASP A 665 12.93 -8.04 4.36
C ASP A 665 13.85 -8.11 3.12
N GLU A 666 14.90 -8.95 3.13
CA GLU A 666 15.85 -9.03 2.01
C GLU A 666 15.38 -9.95 0.87
N ASP A 667 14.68 -11.04 1.20
CA ASP A 667 14.19 -12.01 0.21
C ASP A 667 12.74 -11.72 -0.22
N GLN A 668 11.91 -11.19 0.69
CA GLN A 668 10.46 -11.11 0.50
C GLN A 668 9.92 -9.69 0.26
N LEU A 669 9.11 -9.53 -0.79
CA LEU A 669 8.22 -8.39 -0.95
C LEU A 669 7.12 -8.39 0.13
N ILE A 670 7.32 -7.60 1.18
CA ILE A 670 6.35 -7.38 2.27
C ILE A 670 5.76 -5.97 2.16
N THR A 671 4.43 -5.85 2.24
CA THR A 671 3.76 -4.54 2.24
C THR A 671 4.16 -3.71 3.47
N GLY A 672 5.03 -2.71 3.25
CA GLY A 672 5.61 -1.88 4.31
C GLY A 672 5.64 -0.40 3.98
N GLY A 673 6.38 0.38 4.79
CA GLY A 673 6.48 1.83 4.61
C GLY A 673 5.24 2.59 5.09
N TYR A 674 5.02 3.84 4.68
CA TYR A 674 4.04 4.72 5.33
C TYR A 674 2.65 4.72 4.67
N TRP A 675 1.60 4.56 5.49
CA TRP A 675 0.23 4.79 5.05
C TRP A 675 -0.14 6.28 5.07
N SER A 676 0.24 7.00 6.14
CA SER A 676 -0.06 8.43 6.24
C SER A 676 1.05 9.20 6.95
N ALA A 677 1.32 10.41 6.48
CA ALA A 677 2.29 11.33 7.07
C ALA A 677 1.64 12.72 7.27
N TYR A 678 1.35 13.08 8.52
CA TYR A 678 0.58 14.29 8.82
C TYR A 678 1.32 15.29 9.71
N TRP A 679 1.21 16.58 9.36
CA TRP A 679 1.70 17.68 10.17
C TRP A 679 0.69 18.04 11.27
N TYR A 680 1.12 17.95 12.53
CA TYR A 680 0.32 18.38 13.68
C TYR A 680 1.20 19.00 14.78
N ASN A 681 0.84 20.21 15.24
CA ASN A 681 1.50 20.93 16.33
C ASN A 681 3.04 20.95 16.29
N GLY A 682 3.63 21.14 15.10
CA GLY A 682 5.07 21.26 14.91
C GLY A 682 5.83 19.95 14.63
N ARG A 683 5.15 18.81 14.54
CA ARG A 683 5.75 17.50 14.23
C ARG A 683 5.05 16.88 13.03
N ILE A 684 5.78 16.02 12.32
CA ILE A 684 5.22 15.11 11.32
C ILE A 684 5.05 13.76 12.01
N TYR A 685 3.86 13.16 11.93
CA TYR A 685 3.57 11.82 12.43
C TYR A 685 3.38 10.88 11.24
N GLY A 686 4.09 9.75 11.23
CA GLY A 686 4.05 8.77 10.15
C GLY A 686 3.56 7.40 10.65
N THR A 687 2.41 6.92 10.18
CA THR A 687 1.98 5.53 10.43
C THR A 687 2.63 4.58 9.43
N GLU A 688 3.55 3.75 9.91
CA GLU A 688 4.24 2.74 9.11
C GLU A 688 3.44 1.42 9.16
N ILE A 689 3.10 0.91 7.97
CA ILE A 689 2.17 -0.20 7.72
C ILE A 689 2.57 -1.47 8.47
N ALA A 690 3.87 -1.78 8.55
CA ALA A 690 4.43 -2.99 9.13
C ALA A 690 5.09 -2.74 10.50
N ARG A 691 5.94 -1.71 10.59
CA ARG A 691 6.86 -1.44 11.69
C ARG A 691 6.18 -0.75 12.89
N GLY A 692 5.38 0.30 12.68
CA GLY A 692 4.74 1.04 13.78
C GLY A 692 4.41 2.51 13.52
N LEU A 693 4.90 3.40 14.39
CA LEU A 693 4.62 4.84 14.38
C LEU A 693 5.91 5.63 14.58
N ASP A 694 6.23 6.50 13.62
CA ASP A 694 7.37 7.42 13.68
C ASP A 694 6.92 8.87 13.87
N VAL A 695 7.80 9.69 14.43
CA VAL A 695 7.60 11.12 14.65
C VAL A 695 8.84 11.87 14.22
N PHE A 696 8.66 12.87 13.36
CA PHE A 696 9.73 13.70 12.80
C PHE A 696 9.58 15.17 13.14
N LYS A 697 10.67 15.92 12.98
CA LYS A 697 10.72 17.38 13.04
C LYS A 697 11.48 17.92 11.84
N LEU A 698 11.02 19.02 11.25
CA LEU A 698 11.78 19.78 10.24
C LEU A 698 13.03 20.44 10.85
N GLU A 699 14.14 20.36 10.13
CA GLU A 699 15.37 21.10 10.42
C GLU A 699 15.53 22.29 9.46
N PRO A 700 16.09 23.44 9.92
CA PRO A 700 16.39 24.57 9.04
C PRO A 700 17.41 24.19 7.96
N SER A 701 17.11 24.53 6.71
CA SER A 701 17.89 24.15 5.53
C SER A 701 18.01 25.29 4.53
N GLU A 702 18.57 25.04 3.35
CA GLU A 702 18.53 26.00 2.23
C GLU A 702 17.12 26.21 1.66
N PHE A 703 16.17 25.31 1.96
CA PHE A 703 14.79 25.38 1.50
C PHE A 703 13.82 25.99 2.52
N LEU A 704 14.15 25.98 3.81
CA LEU A 704 13.27 26.45 4.90
C LEU A 704 14.08 27.13 6.01
N THR A 705 13.78 28.40 6.30
CA THR A 705 14.43 29.11 7.42
C THR A 705 13.84 28.69 8.78
N ALA A 706 14.59 28.94 9.86
CA ALA A 706 14.11 28.66 11.21
C ALA A 706 12.83 29.46 11.56
N GLU A 707 12.66 30.66 11.00
CA GLU A 707 11.47 31.50 11.12
C GLU A 707 10.26 30.94 10.37
N GLU A 708 10.46 30.29 9.21
CA GLU A 708 9.40 29.60 8.48
C GLU A 708 8.92 28.35 9.24
N ILE A 709 9.85 27.54 9.75
CA ILE A 709 9.53 26.37 10.58
C ILE A 709 8.83 26.82 11.87
N ALA A 710 9.33 27.86 12.54
CA ALA A 710 8.67 28.42 13.73
C ALA A 710 7.28 29.02 13.41
N ALA A 711 7.03 29.46 12.17
CA ALA A 711 5.71 29.90 11.74
C ALA A 711 4.75 28.72 11.51
N ALA A 712 5.22 27.59 10.99
CA ALA A 712 4.44 26.36 10.91
C ALA A 712 4.19 25.74 12.31
N GLU A 713 5.16 25.80 13.24
CA GLU A 713 4.96 25.40 14.65
C GLU A 713 3.95 26.31 15.38
N ALA A 714 3.85 27.59 14.99
CA ALA A 714 2.94 28.58 15.58
C ALA A 714 1.59 28.75 14.83
N ALA A 715 1.30 27.87 13.88
CA ALA A 715 0.12 27.94 13.03
C ALA A 715 -1.15 27.45 13.77
N ASN A 716 -2.23 28.22 13.69
CA ASN A 716 -3.53 27.85 14.25
C ASN A 716 -4.33 27.04 13.23
N MET A 717 -4.27 25.71 13.37
CA MET A 717 -5.00 24.72 12.56
C MET A 717 -6.36 24.31 13.17
N GLY A 718 -6.78 24.95 14.26
CA GLY A 718 -7.93 24.51 15.07
C GLY A 718 -7.52 23.54 16.19
N ALA A 719 -8.52 22.92 16.82
CA ALA A 719 -8.32 22.01 17.96
C ALA A 719 -8.41 20.51 17.58
N VAL A 720 -8.86 20.21 16.36
CA VAL A 720 -9.04 18.85 15.81
C VAL A 720 -8.44 18.83 14.42
N PHE A 721 -7.67 17.79 14.10
CA PHE A 721 -7.25 17.45 12.75
C PHE A 721 -7.85 16.09 12.41
N ASN A 722 -8.57 16.01 11.29
CA ASN A 722 -9.06 14.76 10.74
C ASN A 722 -8.47 14.57 9.33
N PRO A 723 -8.12 13.32 8.96
CA PRO A 723 -7.97 12.90 7.59
C PRO A 723 -9.08 13.44 6.67
N GLN A 724 -8.69 13.73 5.42
CA GLN A 724 -9.58 14.24 4.35
C GLN A 724 -10.47 15.46 4.76
N THR A 725 -10.13 16.22 5.80
CA THR A 725 -10.97 17.32 6.32
C THR A 725 -10.14 18.59 6.57
N GLN A 726 -10.13 19.52 5.61
CA GLN A 726 -9.29 20.72 5.65
C GLN A 726 -10.04 21.98 6.14
N VAL A 727 -9.32 22.82 6.88
CA VAL A 727 -9.75 24.13 7.38
C VAL A 727 -8.66 25.18 7.11
N PRO A 728 -8.99 26.48 6.98
CA PRO A 728 -7.99 27.50 6.65
C PRO A 728 -7.06 27.73 7.84
N VAL A 729 -5.77 27.51 7.65
CA VAL A 729 -4.77 27.74 8.71
C VAL A 729 -4.46 29.24 8.80
N THR A 730 -4.20 29.71 10.01
CA THR A 730 -3.95 31.14 10.30
C THR A 730 -2.76 31.32 11.22
N TRP A 731 -2.08 32.48 11.15
CA TRP A 731 -0.83 32.73 11.86
C TRP A 731 -0.85 34.04 12.67
N PRO A 732 -0.08 34.14 13.77
CA PRO A 732 0.21 35.41 14.42
C PRO A 732 0.93 36.36 13.44
N ALA A 733 0.44 37.60 13.31
CA ALA A 733 0.91 38.52 12.28
C ALA A 733 2.41 38.89 12.40
N ASP A 734 2.97 38.90 13.62
CA ASP A 734 4.41 39.14 13.83
C ASP A 734 5.28 37.91 13.56
N VAL A 735 4.70 36.70 13.56
CA VAL A 735 5.39 35.47 13.19
C VAL A 735 5.38 35.30 11.67
N ALA A 736 4.22 35.52 11.03
CA ALA A 736 4.11 35.54 9.58
C ALA A 736 5.05 36.60 8.94
N ALA A 737 5.14 37.79 9.52
CA ALA A 737 6.06 38.83 9.05
C ALA A 737 7.55 38.41 9.13
N LYS A 738 7.96 37.64 10.15
CA LYS A 738 9.35 37.14 10.27
C LYS A 738 9.67 36.09 9.22
N ALA A 739 8.75 35.15 8.96
CA ALA A 739 8.86 34.17 7.89
C ALA A 739 8.88 34.82 6.48
N GLU A 740 8.19 35.95 6.31
CA GLU A 740 8.26 36.74 5.08
C GLU A 740 9.52 37.61 4.97
N GLU A 741 10.16 37.96 6.10
CA GLU A 741 11.41 38.74 6.15
C GLU A 741 12.65 37.85 5.98
N SER A 742 12.69 36.66 6.57
CA SER A 742 13.81 35.72 6.46
C SER A 742 14.07 35.31 5.01
N ARG A 743 13.02 35.02 4.23
CA ARG A 743 13.08 34.76 2.79
C ARG A 743 13.65 35.91 1.94
N LYS A 744 13.78 37.12 2.48
CA LYS A 744 14.28 38.31 1.77
C LYS A 744 15.74 38.66 2.08
N GLY A 745 16.40 37.91 2.96
CA GLY A 745 17.86 38.04 3.16
C GLY A 745 18.40 37.23 4.34
N GLY A 746 19.09 36.14 4.03
CA GLY A 746 20.14 35.52 4.85
C GLY A 746 21.51 35.74 4.21
#